data_AF-A0A8B8QPQ5-F1
#
_entry.id   AF-A0A8B8QPQ5-F1
#
_cell.length_a   1.000
_cell.length_b   1.000
_cell.length_c   1.000
_cell.angle_alpha   90.00
_cell.angle_beta   90.00
_cell.angle_gamma   90.00
#
_symmetry.space_group_name_H-M   'P 1'
#
loop_
_entity.id
_entity.type
_entity.pdbx_description
1 polymer ?
#
loop_
_entity_poly.entity_id
_entity_poly.type
_entity_poly.pdbx_seq_one_letter_code
_entity_poly.pdbx_strand_id
1 'polypeptide(L)'
;MGSPELYFKRDIAVLQYQNQKLVQKLESQKVEHVALESKLSQLTEKQLGYDSRLEVAKRSWEELVSDLELCSVGVREAGRAAVGRNVESPSNSKDEDHLLLEDIFLSQITETGVTGSSSVDSCLNYPHDDPQIASEKNVKTILRNIALAIDGLYHEKERVHSAVLDELPQDDSCRQRTSMDLAVQLKNSRVFLGEIHLKHRVLARELQSHRDIDAKNKAELKRLKGELESTISELEESHNKLATLKVTKDSIKGVSFPVLNFGNKHTPSDKVRDKQRDLQEMESILKELQDQAASQLEELKALYEERVKILQQLPTLQNKIKNLKCVSLSQTFMSLKDQLEISKSEVLRYQALYEKLQMERGGLFWRELELGIKTDIIDAYKRCSAVADSRMIELEAEVKKQMEDRNIIETKLKEAPKEAGRQEVINDFRALVSSFPEEMGAMQSELSKYKEAAVNIHSLRADVQCFSHALDRMVKECERLSGRSASEVAEIEKLQTVVQDVEGSILELKLILEMYRRESTDSRVVAEAKDSEYKAWAQIESLKSSLNEHHLELRVKTAIEAEALSQQTLAAAEAEIADLRQKLEASKREISQLADVLKSKNEENEAYLSEIESIGQEYDDMQTQNQHLLQQIAERDDYNIKLVLEGVRARQGRDSILAEKQTLVREIQLANASVDFLNMKVVRVEDQLNICTEKVQKLAEDRLQGSNALDNTQKRLSDVRKLSHQIRESLEELQLKVDRSRGTAGELQVELERERFNKKRLEEELEVVRRKAIHLQAQKVTPVVEKLQEELRGYREILKCSICRDRPKEVVITKCYHLFCNTCIQNLTETRHRKCPSCGASFGPNDVKPVYF
;
A
#
# COMPACT_ATOMS: atom_id res chain seq x y z
N MET A 1 -10.74 -75.72 -1.50
CA MET A 1 -11.07 -75.37 -2.91
C MET A 1 -11.95 -74.13 -2.88
N GLY A 2 -11.44 -72.96 -3.26
CA GLY A 2 -12.22 -71.72 -3.34
C GLY A 2 -12.54 -71.41 -4.80
N SER A 3 -13.81 -71.25 -5.12
CA SER A 3 -14.32 -71.16 -6.50
C SER A 3 -13.83 -69.89 -7.24
N PRO A 4 -13.38 -70.00 -8.51
CA PRO A 4 -12.89 -68.87 -9.33
C PRO A 4 -13.90 -67.74 -9.58
N GLU A 5 -15.20 -67.99 -9.41
CA GLU A 5 -16.27 -67.00 -9.67
C GLU A 5 -16.32 -65.84 -8.66
N LEU A 6 -15.80 -66.02 -7.44
CA LEU A 6 -15.78 -64.97 -6.41
C LEU A 6 -14.67 -63.93 -6.64
N TYR A 7 -13.57 -64.31 -7.29
CA TYR A 7 -12.49 -63.37 -7.64
C TYR A 7 -12.90 -62.43 -8.77
N PHE A 8 -13.53 -62.97 -9.81
CA PHE A 8 -13.94 -62.17 -10.98
C PHE A 8 -15.04 -61.14 -10.64
N LYS A 9 -15.97 -61.47 -9.74
CA LYS A 9 -16.98 -60.51 -9.23
C LYS A 9 -16.37 -59.39 -8.37
N ARG A 10 -15.33 -59.69 -7.58
CA ARG A 10 -14.63 -58.68 -6.78
C ARG A 10 -13.87 -57.70 -7.67
N ASP A 11 -13.19 -58.18 -8.71
CA ASP A 11 -12.45 -57.32 -9.63
C ASP A 11 -13.37 -56.41 -10.46
N ILE A 12 -14.55 -56.89 -10.88
CA ILE A 12 -15.54 -56.06 -11.57
C ILE A 12 -16.08 -54.94 -10.66
N ALA A 13 -16.38 -55.25 -9.39
CA ALA A 13 -16.86 -54.25 -8.44
C ALA A 13 -15.79 -53.19 -8.11
N VAL A 14 -14.52 -53.60 -8.01
CA VAL A 14 -13.40 -52.68 -7.81
C VAL A 14 -13.19 -51.78 -9.03
N LEU A 15 -13.27 -52.33 -10.24
CA LEU A 15 -13.19 -51.55 -11.49
C LEU A 15 -14.36 -50.59 -11.66
N GLN A 16 -15.58 -50.99 -11.27
CA GLN A 16 -16.75 -50.10 -11.27
C GLN A 16 -16.59 -48.95 -10.28
N TYR A 17 -16.09 -49.21 -9.07
CA TYR A 17 -15.82 -48.18 -8.08
C TYR A 17 -14.70 -47.22 -8.52
N GLN A 18 -13.62 -47.75 -9.12
CA GLN A 18 -12.54 -46.94 -9.68
C GLN A 18 -13.02 -46.05 -10.83
N ASN A 19 -13.83 -46.59 -11.75
CA ASN A 19 -14.43 -45.81 -12.84
C ASN A 19 -15.39 -44.73 -12.31
N GLN A 20 -16.21 -45.04 -11.30
CA GLN A 20 -17.11 -44.05 -10.70
C GLN A 20 -16.32 -42.91 -10.03
N LYS A 21 -15.21 -43.23 -9.36
CA LYS A 21 -14.32 -42.23 -8.76
C LYS A 21 -13.58 -41.39 -9.82
N LEU A 22 -13.22 -41.98 -10.95
CA LEU A 22 -12.63 -41.26 -12.09
C LEU A 22 -13.64 -40.32 -12.75
N VAL A 23 -14.89 -40.75 -12.90
CA VAL A 23 -15.98 -39.89 -13.42
C VAL A 23 -16.23 -38.70 -12.51
N GLN A 24 -16.31 -38.92 -11.19
CA GLN A 24 -16.45 -37.83 -10.22
C GLN A 24 -15.27 -36.84 -10.26
N LYS A 25 -14.04 -37.34 -10.44
CA LYS A 25 -12.85 -36.49 -10.59
C LYS A 25 -12.85 -35.72 -11.92
N LEU A 26 -13.35 -36.32 -12.99
CA LEU A 26 -13.52 -35.63 -14.28
C LEU A 26 -14.61 -34.55 -14.20
N GLU A 27 -15.70 -34.81 -13.49
CA GLU A 27 -16.76 -33.81 -13.27
C GLU A 27 -16.26 -32.65 -12.41
N SER A 28 -15.50 -32.91 -11.34
CA SER A 28 -14.90 -31.83 -10.53
C SER A 28 -13.92 -31.00 -11.35
N GLN A 29 -13.07 -31.63 -12.16
CA GLN A 29 -12.13 -30.94 -13.05
C GLN A 29 -12.84 -30.13 -14.14
N LYS A 30 -13.98 -30.60 -14.67
CA LYS A 30 -14.79 -29.83 -15.62
C LYS A 30 -15.38 -28.57 -14.98
N VAL A 31 -15.87 -28.66 -13.75
CA VAL A 31 -16.40 -27.50 -13.02
C VAL A 31 -15.28 -26.50 -12.73
N GLU A 32 -14.10 -26.96 -12.32
CA GLU A 32 -12.92 -26.11 -12.14
C GLU A 32 -12.48 -25.44 -13.45
N HIS A 33 -12.49 -26.15 -14.57
CA HIS A 33 -12.16 -25.60 -15.88
C HIS A 33 -13.11 -24.47 -16.29
N VAL A 34 -14.42 -24.69 -16.16
CA VAL A 34 -15.44 -23.65 -16.47
C VAL A 34 -15.30 -22.44 -15.54
N ALA A 35 -14.97 -22.66 -14.26
CA ALA A 35 -14.72 -21.57 -13.32
C ALA A 35 -13.46 -20.75 -13.70
N LEU A 36 -12.39 -21.42 -14.15
CA LEU A 36 -11.17 -20.77 -14.63
C LEU A 36 -11.39 -20.02 -15.95
N GLU A 37 -12.14 -20.58 -16.90
CA GLU A 37 -12.52 -19.91 -18.16
C GLU A 37 -13.37 -18.66 -17.91
N SER A 38 -14.32 -18.74 -16.98
CA SER A 38 -15.12 -17.59 -16.54
C SER A 38 -14.24 -16.50 -15.92
N LYS A 39 -13.29 -16.90 -15.06
CA LYS A 39 -12.33 -15.96 -14.45
C LYS A 39 -11.40 -15.33 -15.48
N LEU A 40 -10.96 -16.07 -16.49
CA LEU A 40 -10.12 -15.57 -17.58
C LEU A 40 -10.90 -14.58 -18.47
N SER A 41 -12.18 -14.87 -18.74
CA SER A 41 -13.08 -13.96 -19.46
C SER A 41 -13.29 -12.65 -18.69
N GLN A 42 -13.48 -12.72 -17.37
CA GLN A 42 -13.58 -11.52 -16.52
C GLN A 42 -12.28 -10.70 -16.48
N LEU A 43 -11.12 -11.36 -16.48
CA LEU A 43 -9.82 -10.68 -16.48
C LEU A 43 -9.53 -10.01 -17.83
N THR A 44 -9.88 -10.65 -18.94
CA THR A 44 -9.72 -10.09 -20.29
C THR A 44 -10.63 -8.89 -20.52
N GLU A 45 -11.87 -8.93 -20.02
CA GLU A 45 -12.78 -7.77 -20.08
C GLU A 45 -12.27 -6.59 -19.23
N LYS A 46 -11.72 -6.87 -18.04
CA LYS A 46 -11.05 -5.85 -17.21
C LYS A 46 -9.83 -5.26 -17.91
N GLN A 47 -9.02 -6.10 -18.57
CA GLN A 47 -7.85 -5.67 -19.32
C GLN A 47 -8.24 -4.73 -20.47
N LEU A 48 -9.29 -5.06 -21.23
CA LEU A 48 -9.81 -4.19 -22.29
C LEU A 48 -10.23 -2.81 -21.75
N GLY A 49 -10.85 -2.78 -20.56
CA GLY A 49 -11.21 -1.54 -19.87
C GLY A 49 -10.01 -0.77 -19.29
N TYR A 50 -8.89 -1.43 -19.00
CA TYR A 50 -7.63 -0.77 -18.66
C TYR A 50 -6.94 -0.20 -19.90
N ASP A 51 -6.87 -0.96 -20.99
CA ASP A 51 -6.26 -0.53 -22.25
C ASP A 51 -6.98 0.70 -22.84
N SER A 52 -8.32 0.73 -22.78
CA SER A 52 -9.11 1.90 -23.16
C SER A 52 -8.80 3.14 -22.31
N ARG A 53 -8.64 2.97 -20.99
CA ARG A 53 -8.24 4.07 -20.09
C ARG A 53 -6.81 4.54 -20.34
N LEU A 54 -5.90 3.62 -20.66
CA LEU A 54 -4.52 3.92 -21.00
C LEU A 54 -4.44 4.73 -22.31
N GLU A 55 -5.25 4.38 -23.31
CA GLU A 55 -5.37 5.12 -24.57
C GLU A 55 -5.88 6.56 -24.36
N VAL A 56 -6.87 6.76 -23.49
CA VAL A 56 -7.34 8.10 -23.11
C VAL A 56 -6.23 8.89 -22.40
N ALA A 57 -5.54 8.28 -21.44
CA ALA A 57 -4.44 8.92 -20.72
C ALA A 57 -3.28 9.30 -21.66
N LYS A 58 -2.97 8.44 -22.63
CA LYS A 58 -1.96 8.70 -23.66
C LYS A 58 -2.34 9.90 -24.54
N ARG A 59 -3.58 9.97 -25.02
CA ARG A 59 -4.06 11.11 -25.81
C ARG A 59 -4.03 12.42 -25.02
N SER A 60 -4.46 12.41 -23.76
CA SER A 60 -4.40 13.60 -22.90
C SER A 60 -2.95 14.03 -22.60
N TRP A 61 -2.01 13.08 -22.52
CA TRP A 61 -0.59 13.39 -22.36
C TRP A 61 0.02 14.01 -23.63
N GLU A 62 -0.32 13.48 -24.81
CA GLU A 62 0.12 14.04 -26.10
C GLU A 62 -0.44 15.45 -26.33
N GLU A 63 -1.68 15.71 -25.93
CA GLU A 63 -2.31 17.04 -25.97
C GLU A 63 -1.60 18.02 -25.03
N LEU A 64 -1.31 17.62 -23.79
CA LEU A 64 -0.57 18.44 -22.82
C LEU A 64 0.85 18.78 -23.31
N VAL A 65 1.55 17.82 -23.92
CA VAL A 65 2.89 18.05 -24.49
C VAL A 65 2.80 19.05 -25.65
N SER A 66 1.78 18.92 -26.51
CA SER A 66 1.55 19.85 -27.63
C SER A 66 1.25 21.28 -27.15
N ASP A 67 0.43 21.43 -26.10
CA ASP A 67 0.11 22.72 -25.49
C ASP A 67 1.34 23.36 -24.84
N LEU A 68 2.17 22.56 -24.16
CA LEU A 68 3.43 23.00 -23.58
C LEU A 68 4.45 23.42 -24.65
N GLU A 69 4.50 22.74 -25.79
CA GLU A 69 5.32 23.16 -26.94
C GLU A 69 4.89 24.52 -27.46
N LEU A 70 3.59 24.73 -27.67
CA LEU A 70 3.04 26.02 -28.12
C LEU A 70 3.34 27.15 -27.13
N CYS A 71 3.17 26.89 -25.83
CA CYS A 71 3.52 27.84 -24.78
C CYS A 71 5.03 28.16 -24.77
N SER A 72 5.89 27.15 -24.97
CA SER A 72 7.34 27.33 -24.99
C SER A 72 7.82 28.21 -26.16
N VAL A 73 7.16 28.11 -27.32
CA VAL A 73 7.45 28.94 -28.49
C VAL A 73 7.02 30.38 -28.24
N GLY A 74 5.83 30.60 -27.65
CA GLY A 74 5.35 31.95 -27.30
C GLY A 74 6.24 32.66 -26.28
N VAL A 75 6.76 31.94 -25.28
CA VAL A 75 7.70 32.46 -24.29
C VAL A 75 9.05 32.83 -24.93
N ARG A 76 9.53 32.04 -25.90
CA ARG A 76 10.77 32.33 -26.66
C ARG A 76 10.63 33.58 -27.56
N GLU A 77 9.45 33.83 -28.09
CA GLU A 77 9.18 35.02 -28.91
C GLU A 77 9.02 36.28 -28.06
N ALA A 78 8.37 36.18 -26.89
CA ALA A 78 8.30 37.28 -25.92
C ALA A 78 9.68 37.68 -25.38
N GLY A 79 10.56 36.70 -25.10
CA GLY A 79 11.94 36.95 -24.69
C GLY A 79 12.78 37.66 -25.77
N ARG A 80 12.54 37.38 -27.06
CA ARG A 80 13.21 38.07 -28.17
C ARG A 80 12.68 39.48 -28.42
N ALA A 81 11.39 39.72 -28.19
CA ALA A 81 10.78 41.05 -28.34
C ALA A 81 11.27 42.06 -27.28
N ALA A 82 11.63 41.60 -26.07
CA ALA A 82 12.16 42.45 -25.00
C ALA A 82 13.60 42.93 -25.25
N VAL A 83 14.39 42.20 -26.04
CA VAL A 83 15.82 42.50 -26.34
C VAL A 83 15.97 43.49 -27.52
N GLY A 84 14.87 43.82 -28.21
CA GLY A 84 14.88 44.68 -29.40
C GLY A 84 14.73 46.17 -29.11
N ARG A 85 15.70 46.82 -28.45
CA ARG A 85 16.08 48.23 -28.75
C ARG A 85 17.34 48.69 -27.99
N ASN A 86 18.35 49.01 -28.79
CA ASN A 86 19.40 50.01 -28.59
C ASN A 86 20.70 49.66 -27.83
N VAL A 87 21.76 49.58 -28.64
CA VAL A 87 23.13 50.13 -28.48
C VAL A 87 24.26 49.11 -28.27
N GLU A 88 25.35 49.44 -28.97
CA GLU A 88 26.48 48.67 -29.46
C GLU A 88 27.38 48.05 -28.38
N SER A 89 28.03 46.96 -28.80
CA SER A 89 29.09 46.27 -28.05
C SER A 89 30.23 47.19 -27.63
N PRO A 90 30.91 46.85 -26.52
CA PRO A 90 32.33 46.59 -26.67
C PRO A 90 32.71 45.20 -26.15
N SER A 91 33.49 44.54 -26.99
CA SER A 91 34.16 43.26 -26.77
C SER A 91 35.10 43.26 -25.55
N ASN A 92 35.23 42.07 -24.96
CA ASN A 92 36.29 41.56 -24.07
C ASN A 92 36.07 41.77 -22.57
N SER A 93 35.50 40.75 -21.91
CA SER A 93 36.26 39.88 -21.01
C SER A 93 35.37 38.80 -20.37
N LYS A 94 35.76 37.54 -20.53
CA LYS A 94 35.46 36.41 -19.63
C LYS A 94 33.98 36.13 -19.32
N ASP A 95 33.23 35.65 -20.31
CA ASP A 95 31.92 35.01 -20.09
C ASP A 95 31.70 33.81 -21.04
N GLU A 96 32.77 33.07 -21.36
CA GLU A 96 32.65 31.79 -22.08
C GLU A 96 32.39 30.59 -21.15
N ASP A 97 32.62 30.74 -19.84
CA ASP A 97 32.51 29.62 -18.88
C ASP A 97 31.08 29.37 -18.39
N HIS A 98 30.18 30.36 -18.45
CA HIS A 98 28.80 30.21 -17.96
C HIS A 98 27.87 29.49 -18.94
N LEU A 99 28.03 29.70 -20.25
CA LEU A 99 27.24 29.01 -21.28
C LEU A 99 27.57 27.52 -21.39
N LEU A 100 28.82 27.12 -21.07
CA LEU A 100 29.24 25.72 -21.03
C LEU A 100 28.67 24.99 -19.80
N LEU A 101 28.51 25.67 -18.66
CA LEU A 101 28.02 25.06 -17.42
C LEU A 101 26.52 24.75 -17.49
N GLU A 102 25.76 25.57 -18.20
CA GLU A 102 24.32 25.43 -18.38
C GLU A 102 23.98 24.29 -19.37
N ASP A 103 24.79 24.12 -20.41
CA ASP A 103 24.69 22.96 -21.31
C ASP A 103 25.07 21.65 -20.61
N ILE A 104 26.04 21.66 -19.68
CA ILE A 104 26.38 20.51 -18.84
C ILE A 104 25.23 20.18 -17.86
N PHE A 105 24.58 21.20 -17.29
CA PHE A 105 23.46 21.02 -16.36
C PHE A 105 22.20 20.45 -17.06
N LEU A 106 21.89 20.94 -18.26
CA LEU A 106 20.78 20.42 -19.08
C LEU A 106 21.07 19.02 -19.64
N SER A 107 22.33 18.72 -19.95
CA SER A 107 22.77 17.38 -20.34
C SER A 107 22.62 16.39 -19.18
N GLN A 108 23.04 16.78 -17.97
CA GLN A 108 22.93 15.95 -16.77
C GLN A 108 21.49 15.67 -16.32
N ILE A 109 20.55 16.59 -16.54
CA ILE A 109 19.12 16.34 -16.25
C ILE A 109 18.54 15.25 -17.16
N THR A 110 19.13 15.03 -18.33
CA THR A 110 18.62 14.07 -19.31
C THR A 110 19.46 12.80 -19.45
N GLU A 111 20.70 12.79 -18.97
CA GLU A 111 21.64 11.66 -19.03
C GLU A 111 21.89 10.97 -17.68
N THR A 112 21.06 11.16 -16.65
CA THR A 112 21.15 10.34 -15.43
C THR A 112 20.60 8.93 -15.67
N GLY A 113 21.36 8.18 -16.46
CA GLY A 113 21.14 6.80 -16.86
C GLY A 113 22.44 6.11 -17.23
N VAL A 114 23.61 6.50 -16.70
CA VAL A 114 24.81 5.64 -16.73
C VAL A 114 25.62 5.83 -15.46
N THR A 115 25.48 4.90 -14.52
CA THR A 115 26.46 4.73 -13.43
C THR A 115 27.69 4.03 -14.02
N GLY A 116 28.78 4.77 -14.17
CA GLY A 116 30.17 4.33 -14.28
C GLY A 116 30.48 3.00 -14.97
N SER A 117 30.81 3.05 -16.27
CA SER A 117 31.91 2.24 -16.81
C SER A 117 32.57 2.98 -17.98
N SER A 118 33.89 3.02 -17.97
CA SER A 118 34.75 3.58 -19.00
C SER A 118 34.69 2.77 -20.30
N SER A 119 34.39 3.42 -21.43
CA SER A 119 34.74 2.98 -22.81
C SER A 119 34.18 4.03 -23.77
N VAL A 120 34.98 5.02 -24.17
CA VAL A 120 35.51 5.18 -25.54
C VAL A 120 34.48 4.95 -26.65
N ASP A 121 34.21 6.04 -27.36
CA ASP A 121 33.79 6.19 -28.75
C ASP A 121 33.38 4.91 -29.51
N SER A 122 32.12 4.90 -29.97
CA SER A 122 31.73 4.72 -31.38
C SER A 122 30.34 4.09 -31.45
N CYS A 123 29.31 4.85 -31.81
CA CYS A 123 28.34 4.37 -32.80
C CYS A 123 27.47 5.53 -33.30
N LEU A 124 27.87 6.08 -34.45
CA LEU A 124 27.01 6.84 -35.33
C LEU A 124 25.99 5.89 -36.02
N ASN A 125 24.79 6.42 -36.22
CA ASN A 125 23.83 6.12 -37.29
C ASN A 125 23.10 4.77 -37.29
N TYR A 126 21.87 4.77 -36.74
CA TYR A 126 20.73 4.05 -37.32
C TYR A 126 19.46 4.90 -37.15
N PRO A 127 18.69 5.18 -38.23
CA PRO A 127 17.39 5.83 -38.11
C PRO A 127 16.35 4.74 -37.84
N HIS A 128 16.01 4.55 -36.57
CA HIS A 128 14.76 3.89 -36.22
C HIS A 128 13.87 4.94 -35.57
N ASP A 129 12.85 5.36 -36.31
CA ASP A 129 11.78 6.25 -35.84
C ASP A 129 10.98 5.51 -34.75
N ASP A 130 11.44 5.63 -33.51
CA ASP A 130 10.68 5.25 -32.33
C ASP A 130 9.94 6.50 -31.81
N PRO A 131 8.58 6.53 -31.79
CA PRO A 131 7.80 7.70 -31.36
C PRO A 131 8.15 8.21 -29.95
N GLN A 132 8.74 7.33 -29.14
CA GLN A 132 9.15 7.62 -27.77
C GLN A 132 10.42 8.50 -27.69
N ILE A 133 11.28 8.45 -28.72
CA ILE A 133 12.48 9.32 -28.81
C ILE A 133 12.08 10.74 -29.24
N ALA A 134 11.02 10.87 -30.06
CA ALA A 134 10.50 12.16 -30.51
C ALA A 134 9.90 12.97 -29.35
N SER A 135 9.11 12.33 -28.47
CA SER A 135 8.52 12.99 -27.30
C SER A 135 9.58 13.44 -26.28
N GLU A 136 10.65 12.64 -26.09
CA GLU A 136 11.76 12.99 -25.19
C GLU A 136 12.56 14.19 -25.72
N LYS A 137 12.76 14.28 -27.05
CA LYS A 137 13.41 15.42 -27.72
C LYS A 137 12.58 16.70 -27.65
N ASN A 138 11.26 16.58 -27.73
CA ASN A 138 10.34 17.69 -27.58
C ASN A 138 10.31 18.25 -26.15
N VAL A 139 10.23 17.37 -25.15
CA VAL A 139 10.30 17.78 -23.72
C VAL A 139 11.64 18.47 -23.40
N LYS A 140 12.76 17.98 -23.94
CA LYS A 140 14.07 18.66 -23.81
C LYS A 140 14.05 20.07 -24.41
N THR A 141 13.38 20.25 -25.54
CA THR A 141 13.29 21.55 -26.23
C THR A 141 12.42 22.54 -25.46
N ILE A 142 11.29 22.08 -24.88
CA ILE A 142 10.41 22.87 -24.01
C ILE A 142 11.17 23.35 -22.77
N LEU A 143 11.87 22.45 -22.08
CA LEU A 143 12.62 22.78 -20.88
C LEU A 143 13.76 23.76 -21.15
N ARG A 144 14.47 23.61 -22.28
CA ARG A 144 15.52 24.55 -22.70
C ARG A 144 14.96 25.94 -22.98
N ASN A 145 13.79 26.05 -23.63
CA ASN A 145 13.14 27.34 -23.90
C ASN A 145 12.66 28.02 -22.61
N ILE A 146 12.16 27.25 -21.64
CA ILE A 146 11.71 27.79 -20.34
C ILE A 146 12.91 28.25 -19.50
N ALA A 147 14.01 27.49 -19.46
CA ALA A 147 15.24 27.89 -18.77
C ALA A 147 15.79 29.21 -19.33
N LEU A 148 15.98 29.27 -20.66
CA LEU A 148 16.46 30.48 -21.34
C LEU A 148 15.57 31.72 -21.09
N ALA A 149 14.26 31.53 -20.95
CA ALA A 149 13.33 32.63 -20.64
C ALA A 149 13.41 33.08 -19.18
N ILE A 150 13.63 32.15 -18.26
CA ILE A 150 13.87 32.45 -16.85
C ILE A 150 15.17 33.24 -16.72
N ASP A 151 16.24 32.82 -17.39
CA ASP A 151 17.54 33.51 -17.34
C ASP A 151 17.47 34.90 -18.00
N GLY A 152 16.73 35.04 -19.10
CA GLY A 152 16.43 36.35 -19.70
C GLY A 152 15.68 37.30 -18.76
N LEU A 153 14.70 36.79 -17.99
CA LEU A 153 13.98 37.57 -16.98
C LEU A 153 14.86 37.93 -15.78
N TYR A 154 15.78 37.05 -15.38
CA TYR A 154 16.75 37.33 -14.33
C TYR A 154 17.72 38.44 -14.75
N HIS A 155 18.26 38.40 -15.97
CA HIS A 155 19.13 39.44 -16.49
C HIS A 155 18.43 40.80 -16.62
N GLU A 156 17.17 40.83 -17.08
CA GLU A 156 16.38 42.06 -17.14
C GLU A 156 16.09 42.63 -15.74
N LYS A 157 15.78 41.77 -14.78
CA LYS A 157 15.58 42.18 -13.38
C LYS A 157 16.85 42.76 -12.78
N GLU A 158 18.01 42.18 -13.08
CA GLU A 158 19.31 42.64 -12.57
C GLU A 158 19.76 43.96 -13.21
N ARG A 159 19.41 44.16 -14.49
CA ARG A 159 19.57 45.42 -15.21
C ARG A 159 18.69 46.53 -14.62
N VAL A 160 17.41 46.25 -14.34
CA VAL A 160 16.49 47.19 -13.68
C VAL A 160 16.94 47.48 -12.25
N HIS A 161 17.42 46.48 -11.52
CA HIS A 161 17.97 46.64 -10.17
C HIS A 161 19.20 47.56 -10.16
N SER A 162 20.10 47.41 -11.13
CA SER A 162 21.30 48.25 -11.26
C SER A 162 20.94 49.69 -11.67
N ALA A 163 20.01 49.86 -12.62
CA ALA A 163 19.54 51.18 -13.06
C ALA A 163 18.80 51.96 -11.94
N VAL A 164 18.00 51.27 -11.13
CA VAL A 164 17.30 51.87 -9.98
C VAL A 164 18.26 52.21 -8.83
N LEU A 165 19.34 51.43 -8.67
CA LEU A 165 20.41 51.73 -7.69
C LEU A 165 21.29 52.92 -8.08
N ASP A 166 21.40 53.25 -9.37
CA ASP A 166 22.20 54.39 -9.84
C ASP A 166 21.43 55.74 -9.80
N GLU A 167 20.09 55.72 -9.84
CA GLU A 167 19.24 56.93 -9.89
C GLU A 167 18.76 57.47 -8.53
N LEU A 168 18.94 56.74 -7.42
CA LEU A 168 18.37 57.12 -6.10
C LEU A 168 19.35 57.89 -5.19
N PRO A 169 18.98 59.05 -4.60
CA PRO A 169 19.81 59.79 -3.64
C PRO A 169 20.08 59.01 -2.34
N GLN A 170 21.21 59.35 -1.66
CA GLN A 170 21.69 58.74 -0.40
C GLN A 170 20.75 59.00 0.80
N ASP A 171 19.63 58.27 0.90
CA ASP A 171 18.91 58.14 2.16
C ASP A 171 18.68 56.65 2.49
N ASP A 172 19.45 56.17 3.47
CA ASP A 172 19.79 54.76 3.68
C ASP A 172 18.60 53.87 4.12
N SER A 173 17.52 54.44 4.65
CA SER A 173 16.45 53.62 5.25
C SER A 173 15.42 53.09 4.23
N CYS A 174 15.20 53.82 3.12
CA CYS A 174 14.22 53.42 2.10
C CYS A 174 14.80 52.38 1.14
N ARG A 175 16.09 52.53 0.76
CA ARG A 175 16.86 51.56 -0.05
C ARG A 175 16.91 50.18 0.59
N GLN A 176 17.16 50.11 1.90
CA GLN A 176 17.28 48.82 2.60
C GLN A 176 15.97 48.05 2.65
N ARG A 177 14.81 48.71 2.83
CA ARG A 177 13.51 48.01 2.87
C ARG A 177 13.11 47.45 1.52
N THR A 178 13.23 48.23 0.45
CA THR A 178 12.90 47.75 -0.90
C THR A 178 13.89 46.68 -1.37
N SER A 179 15.18 46.79 -1.01
CA SER A 179 16.18 45.75 -1.26
C SER A 179 15.91 44.46 -0.47
N MET A 180 15.53 44.57 0.82
CA MET A 180 15.17 43.40 1.64
C MET A 180 13.93 42.69 1.11
N ASP A 181 12.87 43.42 0.76
CA ASP A 181 11.64 42.80 0.26
C ASP A 181 11.85 42.08 -1.09
N LEU A 182 12.63 42.67 -2.00
CA LEU A 182 13.00 42.01 -3.25
C LEU A 182 13.96 40.83 -3.05
N ALA A 183 14.87 40.89 -2.08
CA ALA A 183 15.75 39.77 -1.72
C ALA A 183 14.96 38.61 -1.10
N VAL A 184 13.94 38.90 -0.30
CA VAL A 184 13.01 37.90 0.24
C VAL A 184 12.20 37.27 -0.88
N GLN A 185 11.69 38.04 -1.85
CA GLN A 185 11.02 37.47 -3.02
C GLN A 185 11.94 36.58 -3.86
N LEU A 186 13.19 36.99 -4.09
CA LEU A 186 14.20 36.16 -4.79
C LEU A 186 14.50 34.85 -4.05
N LYS A 187 14.61 34.91 -2.72
CA LYS A 187 14.81 33.73 -1.88
C LYS A 187 13.61 32.79 -1.97
N ASN A 188 12.39 33.34 -1.95
CA ASN A 188 11.17 32.57 -2.09
C ASN A 188 11.04 31.91 -3.47
N SER A 189 11.38 32.63 -4.55
CA SER A 189 11.40 32.06 -5.91
C SER A 189 12.46 30.97 -6.07
N ARG A 190 13.65 31.12 -5.48
CA ARG A 190 14.69 30.07 -5.47
C ARG A 190 14.26 28.83 -4.67
N VAL A 191 13.60 29.01 -3.53
CA VAL A 191 13.06 27.90 -2.74
C VAL A 191 11.98 27.17 -3.53
N PHE A 192 11.06 27.90 -4.15
CA PHE A 192 10.00 27.31 -4.98
C PHE A 192 10.56 26.53 -6.18
N LEU A 193 11.59 27.07 -6.86
CA LEU A 193 12.28 26.36 -7.94
C LEU A 193 12.99 25.09 -7.43
N GLY A 194 13.61 25.17 -6.24
CA GLY A 194 14.21 24.01 -5.57
C GLY A 194 13.19 22.92 -5.22
N GLU A 195 11.99 23.31 -4.76
CA GLU A 195 10.89 22.39 -4.48
C GLU A 195 10.37 21.71 -5.76
N ILE A 196 10.23 22.46 -6.85
CA ILE A 196 9.86 21.91 -8.16
C ILE A 196 10.92 20.91 -8.64
N HIS A 197 12.20 21.25 -8.53
CA HIS A 197 13.30 20.35 -8.90
C HIS A 197 13.31 19.07 -8.05
N LEU A 198 13.04 19.17 -6.75
CA LEU A 198 12.93 18.01 -5.87
C LEU A 198 11.79 17.09 -6.29
N LYS A 199 10.62 17.65 -6.63
CA LYS A 199 9.45 16.90 -7.12
C LYS A 199 9.74 16.25 -8.47
N HIS A 200 10.36 16.95 -9.40
CA HIS A 200 10.76 16.38 -10.68
C HIS A 200 11.72 15.19 -10.48
N ARG A 201 12.72 15.32 -9.60
CA ARG A 201 13.67 14.24 -9.28
C ARG A 201 13.00 13.01 -8.65
N VAL A 202 11.94 13.21 -7.86
CA VAL A 202 11.15 12.09 -7.32
C VAL A 202 10.37 11.40 -8.44
N LEU A 203 9.62 12.16 -9.24
CA LEU A 203 8.83 11.64 -10.36
C LEU A 203 9.70 10.93 -11.41
N ALA A 204 10.89 11.46 -11.70
CA ALA A 204 11.85 10.84 -12.62
C ALA A 204 12.36 9.49 -12.09
N ARG A 205 12.60 9.36 -10.78
CA ARG A 205 13.00 8.08 -10.15
C ARG A 205 11.87 7.05 -10.18
N GLU A 206 10.63 7.49 -9.95
CA GLU A 206 9.45 6.62 -10.03
C GLU A 206 9.22 6.12 -11.46
N LEU A 207 9.31 7.01 -12.46
CA LEU A 207 9.23 6.64 -13.88
C LEU A 207 10.35 5.66 -14.28
N GLN A 208 11.57 5.86 -13.78
CA GLN A 208 12.67 4.93 -14.03
C GLN A 208 12.41 3.57 -13.39
N SER A 209 11.94 3.53 -12.14
CA SER A 209 11.56 2.28 -11.48
C SER A 209 10.48 1.53 -12.25
N HIS A 210 9.49 2.23 -12.82
CA HIS A 210 8.47 1.61 -13.66
C HIS A 210 9.05 1.05 -14.97
N ARG A 211 9.97 1.77 -15.63
CA ARG A 211 10.68 1.29 -16.82
C ARG A 211 11.50 0.03 -16.51
N ASP A 212 12.20 -0.01 -15.38
CA ASP A 212 13.01 -1.15 -14.96
C ASP A 212 12.15 -2.39 -14.65
N ILE A 213 11.00 -2.19 -14.00
CA ILE A 213 10.02 -3.25 -13.73
C ILE A 213 9.44 -3.80 -15.04
N ASP A 214 9.08 -2.92 -15.98
CA ASP A 214 8.55 -3.34 -17.27
C ASP A 214 9.60 -4.11 -18.10
N ALA A 215 10.85 -3.66 -18.09
CA ALA A 215 11.96 -4.38 -18.71
C ALA A 215 12.16 -5.78 -18.09
N LYS A 216 12.08 -5.89 -16.77
CA LYS A 216 12.14 -7.18 -16.05
C LYS A 216 10.99 -8.09 -16.43
N ASN A 217 9.75 -7.58 -16.43
CA ASN A 217 8.56 -8.34 -16.82
C ASN A 217 8.65 -8.81 -18.28
N LYS A 218 9.16 -7.97 -19.19
CA LYS A 218 9.36 -8.32 -20.60
C LYS A 218 10.43 -9.40 -20.78
N ALA A 219 11.49 -9.38 -19.95
CA ALA A 219 12.50 -10.45 -19.93
C ALA A 219 11.93 -11.76 -19.38
N GLU A 220 11.14 -11.72 -18.31
CA GLU A 220 10.46 -12.89 -17.76
C GLU A 220 9.45 -13.49 -18.74
N LEU A 221 8.68 -12.66 -19.45
CA LEU A 221 7.77 -13.12 -20.51
C LEU A 221 8.53 -13.80 -21.65
N LYS A 222 9.70 -13.29 -22.06
CA LYS A 222 10.55 -13.96 -23.06
C LYS A 222 11.07 -15.31 -22.55
N ARG A 223 11.49 -15.39 -21.28
CA ARG A 223 11.93 -16.65 -20.65
C ARG A 223 10.80 -17.67 -20.61
N LEU A 224 9.62 -17.28 -20.12
CA LEU A 224 8.44 -18.15 -20.04
C LEU A 224 7.97 -18.60 -21.42
N LYS A 225 8.05 -17.73 -22.43
CA LYS A 225 7.77 -18.10 -23.83
C LYS A 225 8.75 -19.16 -24.34
N GLY A 226 10.05 -19.01 -24.06
CA GLY A 226 11.06 -20.01 -24.43
C GLY A 226 10.86 -21.35 -23.70
N GLU A 227 10.48 -21.32 -22.42
CA GLU A 227 10.14 -22.53 -21.65
C GLU A 227 8.90 -23.24 -22.21
N LEU A 228 7.88 -22.47 -22.63
CA LEU A 228 6.70 -23.00 -23.28
C LEU A 228 7.04 -23.65 -24.63
N GLU A 229 7.88 -23.01 -25.46
CA GLU A 229 8.33 -23.57 -26.73
C GLU A 229 9.16 -24.86 -26.53
N SER A 230 9.99 -24.93 -25.47
CA SER A 230 10.73 -26.14 -25.09
C SER A 230 9.81 -27.29 -24.68
N THR A 231 8.82 -27.01 -23.83
CA THR A 231 7.86 -28.04 -23.38
C THR A 231 6.95 -28.53 -24.51
N ILE A 232 6.56 -27.65 -25.45
CA ILE A 232 5.84 -28.05 -26.67
C ILE A 232 6.72 -28.97 -27.52
N SER A 233 8.00 -28.65 -27.70
CA SER A 233 8.94 -29.49 -28.47
C SER A 233 9.16 -30.87 -27.82
N GLU A 234 9.29 -30.93 -26.50
CA GLU A 234 9.38 -32.19 -25.74
C GLU A 234 8.09 -33.02 -25.86
N LEU A 235 6.93 -32.37 -25.84
CA LEU A 235 5.63 -33.02 -26.01
C LEU A 235 5.48 -33.59 -27.43
N GLU A 236 5.86 -32.84 -28.47
CA GLU A 236 5.88 -33.31 -29.85
C GLU A 236 6.84 -34.49 -30.05
N GLU A 237 8.03 -34.46 -29.42
CA GLU A 237 8.97 -35.58 -29.43
C GLU A 237 8.40 -36.82 -28.72
N SER A 238 7.71 -36.63 -27.59
CA SER A 238 7.03 -37.72 -26.88
C SER A 238 5.88 -38.32 -27.70
N HIS A 239 5.14 -37.48 -28.44
CA HIS A 239 4.07 -37.90 -29.33
C HIS A 239 4.61 -38.69 -30.53
N ASN A 240 5.73 -38.26 -31.11
CA ASN A 240 6.44 -38.99 -32.16
C ASN A 240 6.96 -40.35 -31.66
N LYS A 241 7.51 -40.41 -30.44
CA LYS A 241 7.90 -41.68 -29.79
C LYS A 241 6.70 -42.61 -29.58
N LEU A 242 5.55 -42.08 -29.16
CA LEU A 242 4.33 -42.87 -28.99
C LEU A 242 3.80 -43.41 -30.33
N ALA A 243 3.89 -42.62 -31.41
CA ALA A 243 3.52 -43.03 -32.76
C ALA A 243 4.39 -44.20 -33.25
N THR A 244 5.71 -44.17 -32.99
CA THR A 244 6.61 -45.29 -33.34
C THR A 244 6.30 -46.57 -32.56
N LEU A 245 5.94 -46.47 -31.27
CA LEU A 245 5.52 -47.62 -30.46
C LEU A 245 4.20 -48.22 -30.95
N LYS A 246 3.29 -47.41 -31.49
CA LYS A 246 2.03 -47.87 -32.08
C LYS A 246 2.27 -48.73 -33.33
N VAL A 247 3.22 -48.35 -34.18
CA VAL A 247 3.62 -49.13 -35.37
C VAL A 247 4.27 -50.47 -35.00
N THR A 248 5.08 -50.52 -33.93
CA THR A 248 5.69 -51.80 -33.47
C THR A 248 4.69 -52.79 -32.88
N LYS A 249 3.59 -52.30 -32.30
CA LYS A 249 2.55 -53.14 -31.68
C LYS A 249 1.68 -53.85 -32.72
N ASP A 250 1.52 -53.27 -33.90
CA ASP A 250 0.74 -53.87 -34.99
C ASP A 250 1.52 -54.97 -35.74
N SER A 251 2.83 -55.08 -35.54
CA SER A 251 3.69 -56.09 -36.20
C SER A 251 3.82 -57.43 -35.46
N ILE A 252 3.37 -57.56 -34.20
CA ILE A 252 3.63 -58.74 -33.34
C ILE A 252 2.41 -59.69 -33.22
N LYS A 253 1.31 -59.43 -33.94
CA LYS A 253 0.06 -60.20 -33.81
C LYS A 253 -0.09 -61.45 -34.70
N GLY A 254 0.98 -62.05 -35.23
CA GLY A 254 0.82 -63.22 -36.10
C GLY A 254 1.98 -64.21 -36.13
N VAL A 255 2.13 -65.08 -35.12
CA VAL A 255 2.74 -66.42 -35.28
C VAL A 255 2.16 -67.39 -34.22
N SER A 256 1.70 -68.56 -34.65
CA SER A 256 1.17 -69.67 -33.84
C SER A 256 1.99 -70.96 -34.02
N PHE A 257 2.04 -71.84 -32.99
CA PHE A 257 2.76 -73.13 -32.97
C PHE A 257 1.81 -74.35 -33.07
N PRO A 258 2.23 -75.49 -33.70
CA PRO A 258 1.55 -76.78 -33.59
C PRO A 258 2.43 -77.95 -33.05
N VAL A 259 1.77 -79.04 -32.63
CA VAL A 259 2.28 -80.28 -32.00
C VAL A 259 1.90 -81.53 -32.85
N LEU A 260 2.71 -82.61 -32.90
CA LEU A 260 2.36 -84.06 -32.67
C LEU A 260 3.34 -85.16 -33.21
N ASN A 261 3.64 -86.16 -32.33
CA ASN A 261 3.81 -87.65 -32.42
C ASN A 261 4.73 -88.45 -33.39
N PHE A 262 5.27 -89.61 -32.94
CA PHE A 262 5.13 -90.98 -33.52
C PHE A 262 5.78 -92.12 -32.65
N GLY A 263 5.25 -93.37 -32.75
CA GLY A 263 5.71 -94.60 -32.05
C GLY A 263 5.75 -95.85 -32.96
N ASN A 264 6.43 -96.92 -32.51
CA ASN A 264 6.99 -98.05 -33.30
C ASN A 264 6.32 -99.43 -33.02
N LYS A 265 6.47 -100.43 -33.91
CA LYS A 265 5.93 -101.82 -33.76
C LYS A 265 6.85 -102.96 -34.27
N HIS A 266 6.63 -104.13 -33.67
CA HIS A 266 6.55 -105.52 -34.23
C HIS A 266 7.62 -106.59 -33.88
N THR A 267 7.10 -107.77 -33.51
CA THR A 267 7.64 -109.15 -33.44
C THR A 267 6.62 -110.09 -34.16
N PRO A 268 6.75 -111.44 -34.19
CA PRO A 268 7.83 -112.37 -34.59
C PRO A 268 7.34 -113.53 -35.53
N SER A 269 8.21 -114.49 -35.94
CA SER A 269 8.03 -115.98 -35.76
C SER A 269 8.80 -116.92 -36.75
N ASP A 270 9.46 -117.92 -36.14
CA ASP A 270 9.64 -119.37 -36.44
C ASP A 270 10.42 -120.04 -37.61
N LYS A 271 11.37 -120.90 -37.17
CA LYS A 271 11.62 -122.35 -37.44
C LYS A 271 12.74 -122.89 -38.38
N VAL A 272 13.78 -123.45 -37.73
CA VAL A 272 14.21 -124.90 -37.69
C VAL A 272 15.52 -125.37 -38.41
N ARG A 273 16.42 -125.91 -37.53
CA ARG A 273 17.52 -126.92 -37.63
C ARG A 273 18.84 -126.62 -38.38
N ASP A 274 19.99 -126.73 -37.68
CA ASP A 274 21.07 -127.71 -38.00
C ASP A 274 22.17 -127.81 -36.89
N LYS A 275 22.50 -129.01 -36.40
CA LYS A 275 23.25 -129.25 -35.13
C LYS A 275 24.79 -129.06 -35.18
N GLN A 276 25.38 -128.74 -36.33
CA GLN A 276 26.84 -128.59 -36.49
C GLN A 276 27.33 -127.16 -36.18
N ARG A 277 26.45 -126.15 -36.34
CA ARG A 277 26.76 -124.74 -36.03
C ARG A 277 26.86 -124.51 -34.52
N ASP A 278 26.04 -125.21 -33.75
CA ASP A 278 25.96 -125.09 -32.29
C ASP A 278 27.32 -125.41 -31.60
N LEU A 279 28.16 -126.28 -32.19
CA LEU A 279 29.45 -126.66 -31.59
C LEU A 279 30.56 -125.62 -31.78
N GLN A 280 30.64 -124.97 -32.95
CA GLN A 280 31.61 -123.90 -33.19
C GLN A 280 31.20 -122.61 -32.48
N GLU A 281 29.90 -122.38 -32.31
CA GLU A 281 29.36 -121.27 -31.53
C GLU A 281 29.69 -121.46 -30.03
N MET A 282 29.61 -122.70 -29.50
CA MET A 282 30.02 -123.01 -28.12
C MET A 282 31.51 -122.78 -27.84
N GLU A 283 32.42 -123.04 -28.78
CA GLU A 283 33.85 -122.75 -28.62
C GLU A 283 34.17 -121.25 -28.66
N SER A 284 33.47 -120.49 -29.51
CA SER A 284 33.58 -119.02 -29.54
C SER A 284 33.06 -118.39 -28.24
N ILE A 285 31.93 -118.90 -27.74
CA ILE A 285 31.33 -118.45 -26.47
C ILE A 285 32.28 -118.75 -25.29
N LEU A 286 32.94 -119.91 -25.27
CA LEU A 286 33.88 -120.24 -24.19
C LEU A 286 35.08 -119.29 -24.13
N LYS A 287 35.56 -118.79 -25.27
CA LYS A 287 36.69 -117.85 -25.32
C LYS A 287 36.27 -116.44 -24.90
N GLU A 288 35.10 -115.97 -25.34
CA GLU A 288 34.51 -114.71 -24.87
C GLU A 288 34.25 -114.72 -23.35
N LEU A 289 33.79 -115.84 -22.80
CA LEU A 289 33.57 -115.99 -21.36
C LEU A 289 34.88 -115.95 -20.56
N GLN A 290 36.00 -116.46 -21.11
CA GLN A 290 37.30 -116.36 -20.45
C GLN A 290 37.83 -114.93 -20.42
N ASP A 291 37.69 -114.19 -21.51
CA ASP A 291 38.15 -112.79 -21.59
C ASP A 291 37.28 -111.87 -20.70
N GLN A 292 35.96 -112.11 -20.63
CA GLN A 292 35.06 -111.44 -19.69
C GLN A 292 35.42 -111.72 -18.22
N ALA A 293 35.79 -112.96 -17.89
CA ALA A 293 36.20 -113.30 -16.53
C ALA A 293 37.50 -112.58 -16.11
N ALA A 294 38.43 -112.34 -17.04
CA ALA A 294 39.67 -111.62 -16.78
C ALA A 294 39.44 -110.11 -16.56
N SER A 295 38.58 -109.47 -17.36
CA SER A 295 38.24 -108.06 -17.19
C SER A 295 37.45 -107.80 -15.90
N GLN A 296 36.53 -108.70 -15.55
CA GLN A 296 35.78 -108.62 -14.29
C GLN A 296 36.70 -108.73 -13.06
N LEU A 297 37.79 -109.51 -13.13
CA LEU A 297 38.75 -109.63 -12.04
C LEU A 297 39.53 -108.32 -11.80
N GLU A 298 39.82 -107.57 -12.85
CA GLU A 298 40.58 -106.32 -12.79
C GLU A 298 39.72 -105.15 -12.27
N GLU A 299 38.47 -105.06 -12.71
CA GLU A 299 37.47 -104.14 -12.13
C GLU A 299 37.23 -104.41 -10.64
N LEU A 300 37.17 -105.69 -10.26
CA LEU A 300 37.01 -106.06 -8.85
C LEU A 300 38.18 -105.54 -8.00
N LYS A 301 39.42 -105.58 -8.50
CA LYS A 301 40.59 -105.04 -7.79
C LYS A 301 40.51 -103.52 -7.64
N ALA A 302 40.12 -102.79 -8.69
CA ALA A 302 39.97 -101.33 -8.65
C ALA A 302 38.89 -100.89 -7.65
N LEU A 303 37.74 -101.58 -7.63
CA LEU A 303 36.65 -101.30 -6.68
C LEU A 303 37.03 -101.61 -5.22
N TYR A 304 37.89 -102.62 -5.00
CA TYR A 304 38.44 -102.88 -3.66
C TYR A 304 39.32 -101.73 -3.17
N GLU A 305 40.13 -101.09 -4.03
CA GLU A 305 40.96 -99.95 -3.66
C GLU A 305 40.14 -98.69 -3.36
N GLU A 306 39.05 -98.42 -4.09
CA GLU A 306 38.14 -97.31 -3.80
C GLU A 306 37.41 -97.47 -2.47
N ARG A 307 36.98 -98.70 -2.15
CA ARG A 307 36.33 -99.00 -0.87
C ARG A 307 37.22 -98.65 0.32
N VAL A 308 38.51 -98.89 0.22
CA VAL A 308 39.49 -98.55 1.28
C VAL A 308 39.59 -97.03 1.46
N LYS A 309 39.57 -96.24 0.38
CA LYS A 309 39.61 -94.77 0.45
C LYS A 309 38.38 -94.17 1.13
N ILE A 310 37.19 -94.71 0.86
CA ILE A 310 35.93 -94.21 1.46
C ILE A 310 35.89 -94.49 2.97
N LEU A 311 36.33 -95.68 3.39
CA LEU A 311 36.38 -96.04 4.81
C LEU A 311 37.33 -95.15 5.62
N GLN A 312 38.38 -94.59 4.99
CA GLN A 312 39.29 -93.65 5.63
C GLN A 312 38.68 -92.24 5.86
N GLN A 313 37.61 -91.85 5.15
CA GLN A 313 37.01 -90.49 5.22
C GLN A 313 35.86 -90.35 6.24
N LEU A 314 35.32 -91.47 6.74
CA LEU A 314 34.20 -91.48 7.66
C LEU A 314 34.47 -90.75 9.01
N PRO A 315 35.66 -90.88 9.65
CA PRO A 315 35.94 -90.23 10.93
C PRO A 315 35.99 -88.69 10.84
N THR A 316 36.45 -88.15 9.71
CA THR A 316 36.55 -86.69 9.50
C THR A 316 35.20 -86.00 9.43
N LEU A 317 34.17 -86.68 8.90
CA LEU A 317 32.82 -86.12 8.82
C LEU A 317 32.12 -86.14 10.20
N GLN A 318 32.34 -87.19 10.99
CA GLN A 318 31.80 -87.29 12.34
C GLN A 318 32.33 -86.20 13.29
N ASN A 319 33.59 -85.78 13.13
CA ASN A 319 34.18 -84.71 13.94
C ASN A 319 33.63 -83.31 13.61
N LYS A 320 33.26 -83.02 12.35
CA LYS A 320 32.70 -81.72 11.96
C LYS A 320 31.34 -81.44 12.62
N ILE A 321 30.51 -82.46 12.80
CA ILE A 321 29.17 -82.32 13.39
C ILE A 321 29.26 -82.04 14.91
N LYS A 322 30.24 -82.61 15.61
CA LYS A 322 30.44 -82.34 17.05
C LYS A 322 30.90 -80.90 17.33
N ASN A 323 31.63 -80.27 16.41
CA ASN A 323 32.14 -78.91 16.59
C ASN A 323 31.04 -77.83 16.61
N LEU A 324 29.97 -77.98 15.83
CA LEU A 324 28.88 -76.99 15.76
C LEU A 324 28.12 -76.80 17.09
N LYS A 325 27.93 -77.88 17.86
CA LYS A 325 27.28 -77.81 19.18
C LYS A 325 28.19 -77.17 20.26
N CYS A 326 29.51 -77.23 20.09
CA CYS A 326 30.45 -76.55 20.99
C CYS A 326 30.49 -75.03 20.76
N VAL A 327 30.24 -74.54 19.55
CA VAL A 327 30.31 -73.10 19.23
C VAL A 327 29.19 -72.30 19.93
N SER A 328 27.96 -72.82 19.97
CA SER A 328 26.82 -72.18 20.62
C SER A 328 26.88 -72.16 22.15
N LEU A 329 27.63 -73.10 22.75
CA LEU A 329 27.91 -73.16 24.18
C LEU A 329 29.23 -72.47 24.55
N SER A 330 29.95 -71.92 23.56
CA SER A 330 31.23 -71.28 23.80
C SER A 330 31.07 -69.96 24.56
N GLN A 331 32.01 -69.70 25.46
CA GLN A 331 32.06 -68.49 26.27
C GLN A 331 32.03 -67.21 25.42
N THR A 332 32.64 -67.24 24.23
CA THR A 332 32.68 -66.11 23.30
C THR A 332 31.32 -65.75 22.73
N PHE A 333 30.47 -66.74 22.43
CA PHE A 333 29.11 -66.49 21.94
C PHE A 333 28.19 -65.94 23.04
N MET A 334 28.32 -66.46 24.26
CA MET A 334 27.62 -65.95 25.43
C MET A 334 28.03 -64.51 25.77
N SER A 335 29.33 -64.20 25.71
CA SER A 335 29.84 -62.83 25.90
C SER A 335 29.31 -61.85 24.85
N LEU A 336 29.18 -62.27 23.59
CA LEU A 336 28.59 -61.46 22.52
C LEU A 336 27.09 -61.21 22.75
N LYS A 337 26.38 -62.19 23.30
CA LYS A 337 24.98 -62.04 23.69
C LYS A 337 24.81 -61.08 24.86
N ASP A 338 25.69 -61.14 25.85
CA ASP A 338 25.67 -60.22 27.00
C ASP A 338 26.03 -58.79 26.57
N GLN A 339 27.02 -58.62 25.68
CA GLN A 339 27.35 -57.31 25.09
C GLN A 339 26.18 -56.73 24.28
N LEU A 340 25.44 -57.56 23.54
CA LEU A 340 24.25 -57.11 22.84
C LEU A 340 23.19 -56.59 23.83
N GLU A 341 23.00 -57.27 24.96
CA GLU A 341 22.03 -56.84 25.97
C GLU A 341 22.45 -55.55 26.69
N ILE A 342 23.75 -55.38 26.95
CA ILE A 342 24.32 -54.12 27.46
C ILE A 342 24.06 -52.98 26.46
N SER A 343 24.36 -53.19 25.17
CA SER A 343 24.13 -52.16 24.14
C SER A 343 22.66 -51.76 24.01
N LYS A 344 21.71 -52.70 24.17
CA LYS A 344 20.27 -52.38 24.23
C LYS A 344 19.93 -51.50 25.43
N SER A 345 20.46 -51.82 26.61
CA SER A 345 20.23 -51.03 27.82
C SER A 345 20.78 -49.61 27.70
N GLU A 346 21.92 -49.44 27.02
CA GLU A 346 22.51 -48.13 26.72
C GLU A 346 21.66 -47.33 25.74
N VAL A 347 21.13 -47.97 24.70
CA VAL A 347 20.20 -47.33 23.75
C VAL A 347 18.95 -46.79 24.47
N LEU A 348 18.36 -47.59 25.37
CA LEU A 348 17.22 -47.15 26.18
C LEU A 348 17.57 -45.97 27.10
N ARG A 349 18.77 -45.99 27.70
CA ARG A 349 19.27 -44.87 28.52
C ARG A 349 19.44 -43.59 27.70
N TYR A 350 20.01 -43.68 26.49
CA TYR A 350 20.15 -42.53 25.60
C TYR A 350 18.80 -42.02 25.10
N GLN A 351 17.84 -42.89 24.85
CA GLN A 351 16.48 -42.51 24.48
C GLN A 351 15.80 -41.72 25.61
N ALA A 352 15.90 -42.17 26.86
CA ALA A 352 15.37 -41.43 28.01
C ALA A 352 16.06 -40.06 28.21
N LEU A 353 17.38 -39.98 27.99
CA LEU A 353 18.12 -38.71 28.02
C LEU A 353 17.67 -37.76 26.91
N TYR A 354 17.43 -38.28 25.71
CA TYR A 354 16.93 -37.49 24.59
C TYR A 354 15.53 -36.93 24.89
N GLU A 355 14.62 -37.75 25.41
CA GLU A 355 13.28 -37.29 25.81
C GLU A 355 13.34 -36.21 26.90
N LYS A 356 14.23 -36.36 27.89
CA LYS A 356 14.47 -35.35 28.92
C LYS A 356 14.99 -34.03 28.33
N LEU A 357 15.98 -34.09 27.45
CA LEU A 357 16.53 -32.90 26.78
C LEU A 357 15.50 -32.24 25.85
N GLN A 358 14.62 -33.03 25.23
CA GLN A 358 13.55 -32.51 24.37
C GLN A 358 12.51 -31.73 25.19
N MET A 359 12.17 -32.21 26.39
CA MET A 359 11.32 -31.52 27.35
C MET A 359 11.99 -30.23 27.88
N GLU A 360 13.27 -30.30 28.25
CA GLU A 360 14.03 -29.13 28.70
C GLU A 360 14.14 -28.06 27.62
N ARG A 361 14.37 -28.45 26.36
CA ARG A 361 14.35 -27.55 25.20
C ARG A 361 12.99 -26.85 25.04
N GLY A 362 11.89 -27.59 25.21
CA GLY A 362 10.55 -27.01 25.22
C GLY A 362 10.36 -25.98 26.33
N GLY A 363 10.81 -26.28 27.55
CA GLY A 363 10.77 -25.35 28.68
C GLY A 363 11.63 -24.10 28.47
N LEU A 364 12.83 -24.25 27.90
CA LEU A 364 13.72 -23.13 27.56
C LEU A 364 13.10 -22.24 26.48
N PHE A 365 12.50 -22.82 25.44
CA PHE A 365 11.78 -22.08 24.42
C PHE A 365 10.63 -21.23 25.01
N TRP A 366 9.84 -21.81 25.92
CA TRP A 366 8.78 -21.04 26.60
C TRP A 366 9.34 -19.90 27.46
N ARG A 367 10.46 -20.11 28.16
CA ARG A 367 11.12 -19.04 28.93
C ARG A 367 11.70 -17.95 28.03
N GLU A 368 12.28 -18.31 26.90
CA GLU A 368 12.81 -17.36 25.91
C GLU A 368 11.68 -16.51 25.33
N LEU A 369 10.54 -17.13 24.98
CA LEU A 369 9.35 -16.42 24.53
C LEU A 369 8.79 -15.49 25.62
N GLU A 370 8.73 -15.94 26.87
CA GLU A 370 8.29 -15.12 28.01
C GLU A 370 9.21 -13.89 28.21
N LEU A 371 10.53 -14.08 28.13
CA LEU A 371 11.50 -12.99 28.22
C LEU A 371 11.41 -12.04 27.03
N GLY A 372 11.16 -12.55 25.82
CA GLY A 372 10.89 -11.74 24.63
C GLY A 372 9.67 -10.83 24.83
N ILE A 373 8.55 -11.41 25.28
CA ILE A 373 7.32 -10.65 25.58
C ILE A 373 7.57 -9.60 26.66
N LYS A 374 8.27 -9.94 27.74
CA LYS A 374 8.62 -8.97 28.80
C LYS A 374 9.47 -7.81 28.27
N THR A 375 10.41 -8.10 27.39
CA THR A 375 11.27 -7.08 26.75
C THR A 375 10.45 -6.17 25.84
N ASP A 376 9.56 -6.75 25.02
CA ASP A 376 8.65 -6.00 24.15
C ASP A 376 7.72 -5.06 24.96
N ILE A 377 7.23 -5.53 26.11
CA ILE A 377 6.41 -4.73 27.03
C ILE A 377 7.23 -3.56 27.60
N ILE A 378 8.48 -3.81 28.04
CA ILE A 378 9.36 -2.76 28.56
C ILE A 378 9.66 -1.73 27.47
N ASP A 379 9.93 -2.17 26.25
CA ASP A 379 10.22 -1.26 25.14
C ASP A 379 8.98 -0.48 24.70
N ALA A 380 7.80 -1.10 24.72
CA ALA A 380 6.53 -0.40 24.52
C ALA A 380 6.31 0.66 25.61
N TYR A 381 6.57 0.33 26.88
CA TYR A 381 6.46 1.29 27.98
C TYR A 381 7.44 2.46 27.83
N LYS A 382 8.70 2.20 27.48
CA LYS A 382 9.69 3.25 27.22
C LYS A 382 9.28 4.18 26.08
N ARG A 383 8.76 3.63 24.96
CA ARG A 383 8.24 4.44 23.86
C ARG A 383 7.05 5.29 24.29
N CYS A 384 6.10 4.72 25.02
CA CYS A 384 4.96 5.46 25.56
C CYS A 384 5.40 6.58 26.52
N SER A 385 6.37 6.31 27.39
CA SER A 385 6.96 7.33 28.27
C SER A 385 7.61 8.44 27.46
N ALA A 386 8.47 8.13 26.48
CA ALA A 386 9.14 9.13 25.65
C ALA A 386 8.16 10.01 24.87
N VAL A 387 7.04 9.45 24.39
CA VAL A 387 5.97 10.21 23.74
C VAL A 387 5.26 11.12 24.76
N ALA A 388 4.96 10.61 25.96
CA ALA A 388 4.35 11.42 27.02
C ALA A 388 5.28 12.57 27.47
N ASP A 389 6.57 12.31 27.61
CA ASP A 389 7.59 13.31 27.97
C ASP A 389 7.74 14.36 26.87
N SER A 390 7.79 13.94 25.60
CA SER A 390 7.81 14.88 24.46
C SER A 390 6.56 15.76 24.43
N ARG A 391 5.38 15.17 24.69
CA ARG A 391 4.13 15.91 24.76
C ARG A 391 4.07 16.88 25.94
N MET A 392 4.65 16.50 27.08
CA MET A 392 4.78 17.37 28.24
C MET A 392 5.66 18.58 27.93
N ILE A 393 6.81 18.38 27.28
CA ILE A 393 7.70 19.47 26.84
C ILE A 393 6.99 20.40 25.85
N GLU A 394 6.25 19.86 24.88
CA GLU A 394 5.44 20.67 23.96
C GLU A 394 4.39 21.51 24.68
N LEU A 395 3.66 20.91 25.63
CA LEU A 395 2.64 21.60 26.40
C LEU A 395 3.24 22.66 27.32
N GLU A 396 4.39 22.40 27.94
CA GLU A 396 5.13 23.38 28.74
C GLU A 396 5.58 24.58 27.89
N ALA A 397 6.07 24.33 26.68
CA ALA A 397 6.44 25.39 25.74
C ALA A 397 5.24 26.24 25.31
N GLU A 398 4.10 25.61 25.02
CA GLU A 398 2.87 26.33 24.66
C GLU A 398 2.33 27.14 25.84
N VAL A 399 2.35 26.59 27.06
CA VAL A 399 1.97 27.34 28.28
C VAL A 399 2.86 28.55 28.48
N LYS A 400 4.18 28.40 28.30
CA LYS A 400 5.13 29.50 28.42
C LYS A 400 4.86 30.59 27.38
N LYS A 401 4.62 30.21 26.13
CA LYS A 401 4.25 31.14 25.05
C LYS A 401 2.95 31.87 25.37
N GLN A 402 1.92 31.17 25.87
CA GLN A 402 0.67 31.83 26.26
C GLN A 402 0.86 32.79 27.44
N MET A 403 1.75 32.50 28.39
CA MET A 403 2.10 33.45 29.43
C MET A 403 2.81 34.69 28.88
N GLU A 404 3.72 34.52 27.91
CA GLU A 404 4.39 35.63 27.22
C GLU A 404 3.39 36.49 26.44
N ASP A 405 2.49 35.87 25.66
CA ASP A 405 1.42 36.55 24.93
C ASP A 405 0.48 37.29 25.91
N ARG A 406 0.11 36.66 27.03
CA ARG A 406 -0.69 37.30 28.09
C ARG A 406 0.03 38.52 28.66
N ASN A 407 1.34 38.42 28.92
CA ASN A 407 2.12 39.55 29.44
C ASN A 407 2.22 40.69 28.40
N ILE A 408 2.31 40.38 27.11
CA ILE A 408 2.26 41.38 26.02
C ILE A 408 0.89 42.05 25.97
N ILE A 409 -0.19 41.29 26.10
CA ILE A 409 -1.54 41.86 26.15
C ILE A 409 -1.73 42.71 27.40
N GLU A 410 -1.25 42.25 28.56
CA GLU A 410 -1.33 42.97 29.82
C GLU A 410 -0.52 44.28 29.79
N THR A 411 0.66 44.28 29.18
CA THR A 411 1.46 45.49 28.97
C THR A 411 0.76 46.45 28.02
N LYS A 412 0.26 45.98 26.87
CA LYS A 412 -0.55 46.79 25.95
C LYS A 412 -1.81 47.37 26.61
N LEU A 413 -2.47 46.60 27.47
CA LEU A 413 -3.64 47.06 28.21
C LEU A 413 -3.28 48.09 29.29
N LYS A 414 -2.09 47.98 29.91
CA LYS A 414 -1.55 48.99 30.84
C LYS A 414 -1.06 50.25 30.12
N GLU A 415 -0.68 50.14 28.85
CA GLU A 415 -0.25 51.26 28.00
C GLU A 415 -1.42 51.95 27.28
N ALA A 416 -2.52 51.26 26.98
CA ALA A 416 -3.73 51.83 26.40
C ALA A 416 -4.33 53.02 27.19
N PRO A 417 -4.37 53.06 28.54
CA PRO A 417 -4.78 54.24 29.29
C PRO A 417 -3.71 55.34 29.36
N LYS A 418 -2.49 55.08 28.89
CA LYS A 418 -1.39 56.06 28.79
C LYS A 418 -1.29 56.71 27.41
N GLU A 419 -2.17 56.38 26.46
CA GLU A 419 -2.33 57.16 25.23
C GLU A 419 -2.75 58.59 25.62
N ALA A 420 -1.78 59.51 25.60
CA ALA A 420 -1.93 60.89 26.07
C ALA A 420 -3.17 61.60 25.50
N GLY A 421 -3.53 61.29 24.25
CA GLY A 421 -4.71 61.85 23.58
C GLY A 421 -6.05 61.46 24.21
N ARG A 422 -6.22 60.27 24.81
CA ARG A 422 -7.48 59.91 25.48
C ARG A 422 -7.64 60.61 26.82
N GLN A 423 -6.55 60.80 27.56
CA GLN A 423 -6.58 61.48 28.85
C GLN A 423 -6.73 63.01 28.67
N GLU A 424 -6.12 63.60 27.64
CA GLU A 424 -6.38 64.99 27.23
C GLU A 424 -7.86 65.16 26.84
N VAL A 425 -8.40 64.31 25.96
CA VAL A 425 -9.81 64.38 25.57
C VAL A 425 -10.76 64.23 26.77
N ILE A 426 -10.49 63.32 27.70
CA ILE A 426 -11.30 63.17 28.93
C ILE A 426 -11.17 64.42 29.83
N ASN A 427 -9.99 65.02 29.93
CA ASN A 427 -9.79 66.23 30.71
C ASN A 427 -10.47 67.44 30.05
N ASP A 428 -10.44 67.55 28.73
CA ASP A 428 -11.12 68.58 27.95
C ASP A 428 -12.64 68.43 28.05
N PHE A 429 -13.17 67.20 27.92
CA PHE A 429 -14.58 66.91 28.17
C PHE A 429 -14.97 67.22 29.63
N ARG A 430 -14.11 66.93 30.60
CA ARG A 430 -14.36 67.27 32.00
C ARG A 430 -14.37 68.78 32.22
N ALA A 431 -13.46 69.51 31.58
CA ALA A 431 -13.41 70.97 31.65
C ALA A 431 -14.67 71.58 31.02
N LEU A 432 -15.09 71.10 29.84
CA LEU A 432 -16.30 71.54 29.16
C LEU A 432 -17.58 71.23 29.94
N VAL A 433 -17.68 70.03 30.53
CA VAL A 433 -18.81 69.66 31.40
C VAL A 433 -18.81 70.47 32.71
N SER A 434 -17.64 70.91 33.18
CA SER A 434 -17.52 71.76 34.37
C SER A 434 -17.81 73.24 34.08
N SER A 435 -17.60 73.72 32.85
CA SER A 435 -17.94 75.10 32.45
C SER A 435 -19.42 75.26 32.10
N PHE A 436 -20.09 74.18 31.67
CA PHE A 436 -21.51 74.20 31.28
C PHE A 436 -22.47 74.75 32.36
N PRO A 437 -22.34 74.39 33.66
CA PRO A 437 -23.17 74.96 34.73
C PRO A 437 -22.95 76.45 34.95
N GLU A 438 -21.72 76.95 34.75
CA GLU A 438 -21.40 78.37 34.88
C GLU A 438 -21.96 79.17 33.70
N GLU A 439 -21.83 78.66 32.47
CA GLU A 439 -22.42 79.26 31.26
C GLU A 439 -23.95 79.24 31.30
N MET A 440 -24.56 78.13 31.72
CA MET A 440 -26.00 78.03 31.95
C MET A 440 -26.47 78.99 33.05
N GLY A 441 -25.69 79.14 34.12
CA GLY A 441 -25.95 80.13 35.17
C GLY A 441 -25.90 81.57 34.66
N ALA A 442 -24.90 81.90 33.84
CA ALA A 442 -24.80 83.21 33.19
C ALA A 442 -25.99 83.47 32.25
N MET A 443 -26.34 82.49 31.41
CA MET A 443 -27.47 82.59 30.48
C MET A 443 -28.81 82.72 31.22
N GLN A 444 -28.98 82.00 32.33
CA GLN A 444 -30.18 82.10 33.16
C GLN A 444 -30.27 83.44 33.90
N SER A 445 -29.13 84.02 34.28
CA SER A 445 -29.06 85.37 34.85
C SER A 445 -29.44 86.44 33.82
N GLU A 446 -28.98 86.32 32.57
CA GLU A 446 -29.39 87.22 31.48
C GLU A 446 -30.89 87.07 31.15
N LEU A 447 -31.39 85.84 31.10
CA LEU A 447 -32.84 85.58 30.94
C LEU A 447 -33.67 86.20 32.07
N SER A 448 -33.16 86.21 33.31
CA SER A 448 -33.84 86.86 34.44
C SER A 448 -33.86 88.39 34.28
N LYS A 449 -32.78 89.01 33.79
CA LYS A 449 -32.73 90.44 33.49
C LYS A 449 -33.71 90.82 32.37
N TYR A 450 -33.79 90.00 31.30
CA TYR A 450 -34.75 90.22 30.22
C TYR A 450 -36.20 90.06 30.70
N LYS A 451 -36.48 89.11 31.60
CA LYS A 451 -37.81 88.98 32.24
C LYS A 451 -38.15 90.20 33.08
N GLU A 452 -37.20 90.73 33.85
CA GLU A 452 -37.40 91.94 34.66
C GLU A 452 -37.62 93.18 33.76
N ALA A 453 -36.85 93.32 32.69
CA ALA A 453 -37.06 94.36 31.67
C ALA A 453 -38.44 94.24 31.02
N ALA A 454 -38.91 93.03 30.72
CA ALA A 454 -40.25 92.80 30.18
C ALA A 454 -41.35 93.21 31.18
N VAL A 455 -41.18 92.94 32.48
CA VAL A 455 -42.12 93.40 33.52
C VAL A 455 -42.16 94.92 33.58
N ASN A 456 -41.00 95.59 33.49
CA ASN A 456 -40.92 97.06 33.45
C ASN A 456 -41.59 97.64 32.20
N ILE A 457 -41.53 96.97 31.05
CA ILE A 457 -42.26 97.38 29.85
C ILE A 457 -43.78 97.26 30.07
N HIS A 458 -44.25 96.24 30.79
CA HIS A 458 -45.67 96.11 31.12
C HIS A 458 -46.14 97.19 32.10
N SER A 459 -45.32 97.57 33.09
CA SER A 459 -45.66 98.67 34.01
C SER A 459 -45.68 100.02 33.26
N LEU A 460 -44.70 100.29 32.41
CA LEU A 460 -44.68 101.49 31.57
C LEU A 460 -45.87 101.54 30.61
N ARG A 461 -46.28 100.40 30.03
CA ARG A 461 -47.48 100.32 29.20
C ARG A 461 -48.75 100.62 30.00
N ALA A 462 -48.85 100.14 31.25
CA ALA A 462 -49.96 100.46 32.13
C ALA A 462 -49.99 101.95 32.50
N ASP A 463 -48.84 102.56 32.77
CA ASP A 463 -48.72 103.99 33.04
C ASP A 463 -49.15 104.83 31.83
N VAL A 464 -48.71 104.46 30.61
CA VAL A 464 -49.13 105.10 29.37
C VAL A 464 -50.64 104.99 29.15
N GLN A 465 -51.26 103.85 29.46
CA GLN A 465 -52.72 103.70 29.41
C GLN A 465 -53.42 104.57 30.46
N CYS A 466 -52.89 104.65 31.69
CA CYS A 466 -53.41 105.55 32.72
C CYS A 466 -53.34 107.01 32.29
N PHE A 467 -52.22 107.46 31.71
CA PHE A 467 -52.08 108.81 31.18
C PHE A 467 -53.00 109.07 29.98
N SER A 468 -53.17 108.09 29.09
CA SER A 468 -54.12 108.18 27.97
C SER A 468 -55.56 108.35 28.47
N HIS A 469 -55.98 107.61 29.50
CA HIS A 469 -57.30 107.75 30.11
C HIS A 469 -57.47 109.08 30.84
N ALA A 470 -56.41 109.60 31.48
CA ALA A 470 -56.42 110.92 32.08
C ALA A 470 -56.56 112.03 31.03
N LEU A 471 -55.81 111.93 29.93
CA LEU A 471 -55.93 112.84 28.77
C LEU A 471 -57.33 112.81 28.17
N ASP A 472 -57.90 111.63 27.94
CA ASP A 472 -59.26 111.49 27.38
C ASP A 472 -60.34 112.10 28.30
N ARG A 473 -60.17 112.02 29.62
CA ARG A 473 -61.03 112.73 30.58
C ARG A 473 -60.87 114.25 30.48
N MET A 474 -59.64 114.75 30.38
CA MET A 474 -59.39 116.19 30.24
C MET A 474 -59.95 116.73 28.92
N VAL A 475 -59.84 115.97 27.82
CA VAL A 475 -60.43 116.32 26.53
C VAL A 475 -61.96 116.41 26.63
N LYS A 476 -62.61 115.41 27.23
CA LYS A 476 -64.07 115.42 27.46
C LYS A 476 -64.52 116.59 28.34
N GLU A 477 -63.72 116.97 29.33
CA GLU A 477 -64.00 118.14 30.16
C GLU A 477 -63.85 119.45 29.38
N CYS A 478 -62.83 119.57 28.53
CA CYS A 478 -62.68 120.69 27.60
C CYS A 478 -63.84 120.77 26.60
N GLU A 479 -64.30 119.66 26.04
CA GLU A 479 -65.48 119.61 25.17
C GLU A 479 -66.76 120.04 25.90
N ARG A 480 -66.93 119.62 27.16
CA ARG A 480 -68.07 120.04 28.01
C ARG A 480 -68.03 121.54 28.31
N LEU A 481 -66.87 122.09 28.64
CA LEU A 481 -66.68 123.52 28.88
C LEU A 481 -66.87 124.33 27.59
N SER A 482 -66.37 123.83 26.46
CA SER A 482 -66.61 124.42 25.13
C SER A 482 -68.10 124.41 24.79
N GLY A 483 -68.81 123.32 25.05
CA GLY A 483 -70.26 123.23 24.86
C GLY A 483 -71.05 124.21 25.73
N ARG A 484 -70.62 124.42 26.99
CA ARG A 484 -71.19 125.45 27.87
C ARG A 484 -70.94 126.85 27.33
N SER A 485 -69.72 127.16 26.91
CA SER A 485 -69.40 128.47 26.33
C SER A 485 -70.19 128.74 25.05
N ALA A 486 -70.39 127.72 24.19
CA ALA A 486 -71.21 127.85 22.99
C ALA A 486 -72.70 128.07 23.32
N SER A 487 -73.21 127.45 24.39
CA SER A 487 -74.57 127.70 24.88
C SER A 487 -74.73 129.11 25.45
N GLU A 488 -73.74 129.59 26.21
CA GLU A 488 -73.72 130.95 26.75
C GLU A 488 -73.61 131.99 25.62
N VAL A 489 -72.83 131.71 24.57
CA VAL A 489 -72.76 132.54 23.35
C VAL A 489 -74.09 132.56 22.58
N ALA A 490 -74.77 131.42 22.42
CA ALA A 490 -76.09 131.36 21.79
C ALA A 490 -77.16 132.11 22.60
N GLU A 491 -77.02 132.17 23.93
CA GLU A 491 -77.89 132.98 24.81
C GLU A 491 -77.59 134.48 24.68
N ILE A 492 -76.32 134.85 24.52
CA ILE A 492 -75.90 136.23 24.19
C ILE A 492 -76.43 136.66 22.82
N GLU A 493 -76.37 135.81 21.79
CA GLU A 493 -76.94 136.09 20.47
C GLU A 493 -78.48 136.28 20.54
N LYS A 494 -79.18 135.47 21.33
CA LYS A 494 -80.62 135.68 21.61
C LYS A 494 -80.88 137.01 22.31
N LEU A 495 -80.08 137.37 23.32
CA LEU A 495 -80.19 138.67 23.98
C LEU A 495 -79.88 139.84 23.02
N GLN A 496 -78.93 139.67 22.08
CA GLN A 496 -78.65 140.65 21.03
C GLN A 496 -79.82 140.82 20.04
N THR A 497 -80.54 139.75 19.68
CA THR A 497 -81.77 139.87 18.85
C THR A 497 -82.88 140.63 19.57
N VAL A 498 -83.04 140.43 20.88
CA VAL A 498 -84.02 141.19 21.70
C VAL A 498 -83.62 142.66 21.81
N VAL A 499 -82.32 142.96 21.91
CA VAL A 499 -81.83 144.35 21.89
C VAL A 499 -82.11 145.02 20.53
N GLN A 500 -81.92 144.31 19.41
CA GLN A 500 -82.26 144.83 18.07
C GLN A 500 -83.77 145.09 17.88
N ASP A 501 -84.65 144.23 18.42
CA ASP A 501 -86.11 144.44 18.38
C ASP A 501 -86.55 145.67 19.21
N VAL A 502 -85.88 145.92 20.34
CA VAL A 502 -86.11 147.12 21.17
C VAL A 502 -85.58 148.39 20.50
N GLU A 503 -84.46 148.31 19.78
CA GLU A 503 -83.93 149.42 18.98
C GLU A 503 -84.83 149.77 17.77
N GLY A 504 -85.44 148.77 17.12
CA GLY A 504 -86.47 148.97 16.10
C GLY A 504 -87.74 149.66 16.64
N SER A 505 -88.18 149.28 17.85
CA SER A 505 -89.32 149.88 18.54
C SER A 505 -89.08 151.34 18.95
N ILE A 506 -87.83 151.72 19.24
CA ILE A 506 -87.42 153.10 19.57
C ILE A 506 -87.42 154.00 18.31
N LEU A 507 -87.11 153.45 17.14
CA LEU A 507 -87.16 154.17 15.86
C LEU A 507 -88.61 154.43 15.40
N GLU A 508 -89.53 153.48 15.63
CA GLU A 508 -90.96 153.66 15.33
C GLU A 508 -91.65 154.68 16.26
N LEU A 509 -91.29 154.72 17.55
CA LEU A 509 -91.80 155.71 18.50
C LEU A 509 -91.22 157.13 18.32
N LYS A 510 -90.01 157.26 17.75
CA LYS A 510 -89.45 158.55 17.32
C LYS A 510 -90.13 159.10 16.06
N LEU A 511 -90.58 158.25 15.15
CA LEU A 511 -91.28 158.64 13.92
C LEU A 511 -92.72 159.17 14.20
N ILE A 512 -93.38 158.68 15.25
CA ILE A 512 -94.72 159.10 15.66
C ILE A 512 -94.71 160.44 16.44
N LEU A 513 -93.62 160.74 17.16
CA LEU A 513 -93.48 161.99 17.93
C LEU A 513 -93.04 163.20 17.07
N GLU A 514 -92.44 162.97 15.90
CA GLU A 514 -92.01 164.02 14.97
C GLU A 514 -93.14 164.50 14.05
N MET A 515 -94.23 163.71 13.90
CA MET A 515 -95.35 164.00 12.97
C MET A 515 -96.54 164.77 13.57
N TYR A 516 -96.62 164.98 14.89
CA TYR A 516 -97.74 165.68 15.55
C TYR A 516 -97.28 166.84 16.47
N ARG A 517 -96.26 167.59 16.03
CA ARG A 517 -95.80 168.82 16.70
C ARG A 517 -95.50 169.97 15.72
N ARG A 518 -96.55 170.46 15.04
CA ARG A 518 -96.98 171.89 14.98
C ARG A 518 -97.50 172.31 13.60
N GLU A 519 -98.78 172.65 13.56
CA GLU A 519 -99.30 173.86 12.90
C GLU A 519 -100.42 174.47 13.76
N SER A 520 -100.25 175.75 14.10
CA SER A 520 -101.15 176.66 14.82
C SER A 520 -102.16 177.28 13.84
N THR A 521 -103.34 177.82 14.17
CA THR A 521 -103.73 178.94 15.07
C THR A 521 -105.26 179.08 15.01
N ASP A 522 -105.97 179.47 16.08
CA ASP A 522 -106.67 180.77 16.14
C ASP A 522 -107.25 181.09 17.54
N SER A 523 -107.48 182.37 17.74
CA SER A 523 -107.59 183.19 18.94
C SER A 523 -109.00 183.35 19.51
N ARG A 524 -109.13 183.33 20.85
CA ARG A 524 -109.96 184.31 21.57
C ARG A 524 -109.55 184.50 23.05
N VAL A 525 -108.72 185.52 23.27
CA VAL A 525 -108.73 186.52 24.38
C VAL A 525 -108.61 185.99 25.84
N VAL A 526 -107.42 185.83 26.43
CA VAL A 526 -106.50 186.84 27.03
C VAL A 526 -106.86 187.36 28.46
N ALA A 527 -107.72 186.69 29.24
CA ALA A 527 -107.84 186.99 30.69
C ALA A 527 -107.41 185.85 31.64
N GLU A 528 -107.38 184.60 31.17
CA GLU A 528 -107.02 183.42 31.99
C GLU A 528 -105.54 182.97 31.79
N ALA A 529 -104.81 183.66 30.91
CA ALA A 529 -103.43 183.34 30.50
C ALA A 529 -102.33 183.75 31.51
N LYS A 530 -102.68 184.46 32.59
CA LYS A 530 -101.69 184.83 33.64
C LYS A 530 -101.54 183.79 34.76
N ASP A 531 -102.51 182.90 34.96
CA ASP A 531 -102.46 181.88 36.03
C ASP A 531 -101.85 180.54 35.56
N SER A 532 -101.80 180.33 34.24
CA SER A 532 -101.14 179.19 33.59
C SER A 532 -99.64 179.43 33.32
N GLU A 533 -99.19 180.69 33.26
CA GLU A 533 -97.78 181.07 33.11
C GLU A 533 -96.94 180.72 34.35
N TYR A 534 -97.50 180.85 35.56
CA TYR A 534 -96.82 180.43 36.80
C TYR A 534 -96.68 178.91 36.96
N LYS A 535 -97.59 178.10 36.39
CA LYS A 535 -97.51 176.63 36.40
C LYS A 535 -96.55 176.09 35.34
N ALA A 536 -96.39 176.78 34.21
CA ALA A 536 -95.43 176.43 33.17
C ALA A 536 -93.98 176.75 33.60
N TRP A 537 -93.74 177.84 34.34
CA TRP A 537 -92.42 178.15 34.89
C TRP A 537 -91.90 177.10 35.88
N ALA A 538 -92.78 176.50 36.69
CA ALA A 538 -92.39 175.42 37.62
C ALA A 538 -91.99 174.10 36.91
N GLN A 539 -92.53 173.83 35.71
CA GLN A 539 -92.17 172.64 34.92
C GLN A 539 -90.88 172.83 34.11
N ILE A 540 -90.55 174.08 33.75
CA ILE A 540 -89.28 174.40 33.08
C ILE A 540 -88.11 174.26 34.07
N GLU A 541 -88.27 174.65 35.34
CA GLU A 541 -87.21 174.52 36.36
C GLU A 541 -86.92 173.04 36.73
N SER A 542 -87.92 172.14 36.66
CA SER A 542 -87.72 170.70 36.90
C SER A 542 -87.07 169.96 35.72
N LEU A 543 -87.32 170.41 34.49
CA LEU A 543 -86.65 169.90 33.29
C LEU A 543 -85.23 170.45 33.14
N LYS A 544 -84.95 171.65 33.66
CA LYS A 544 -83.60 172.24 33.68
C LYS A 544 -82.68 171.56 34.70
N SER A 545 -83.23 171.02 35.78
CA SER A 545 -82.49 170.23 36.77
C SER A 545 -82.26 168.76 36.34
N SER A 546 -83.10 168.20 35.46
CA SER A 546 -82.89 166.85 34.89
C SER A 546 -81.97 166.83 33.66
N LEU A 547 -81.80 167.97 32.99
CA LEU A 547 -80.90 168.18 31.86
C LEU A 547 -79.62 168.95 32.27
N ASN A 548 -79.06 168.61 33.43
CA ASN A 548 -77.79 169.18 33.89
C ASN A 548 -76.64 168.54 33.08
N GLU A 549 -75.79 169.36 32.46
CA GLU A 549 -74.70 168.97 31.53
C GLU A 549 -73.79 167.86 32.12
N HIS A 550 -73.55 167.93 33.44
CA HIS A 550 -72.76 166.95 34.20
C HIS A 550 -73.34 165.51 34.19
N HIS A 551 -74.67 165.34 34.17
CA HIS A 551 -75.30 164.02 34.19
C HIS A 551 -75.27 163.33 32.82
N LEU A 552 -75.18 164.12 31.74
CA LEU A 552 -74.93 163.62 30.38
C LEU A 552 -73.45 163.24 30.19
N GLU A 553 -72.53 164.09 30.62
CA GLU A 553 -71.10 163.80 30.60
C GLU A 553 -70.75 162.53 31.37
N LEU A 554 -71.35 162.32 32.55
CA LEU A 554 -71.12 161.11 33.34
C LEU A 554 -71.62 159.84 32.63
N ARG A 555 -72.77 159.91 31.93
CA ARG A 555 -73.31 158.79 31.15
C ARG A 555 -72.48 158.46 29.91
N VAL A 556 -71.96 159.48 29.23
CA VAL A 556 -71.07 159.31 28.07
C VAL A 556 -69.73 158.74 28.55
N LYS A 557 -69.19 159.25 29.66
CA LYS A 557 -67.95 158.72 30.24
C LYS A 557 -68.10 157.26 30.69
N THR A 558 -69.19 156.90 31.36
CA THR A 558 -69.43 155.49 31.74
C THR A 558 -69.69 154.59 30.53
N ALA A 559 -70.31 155.09 29.46
CA ALA A 559 -70.47 154.34 28.21
C ALA A 559 -69.12 154.12 27.50
N ILE A 560 -68.27 155.15 27.40
CA ILE A 560 -66.92 155.04 26.82
C ILE A 560 -66.04 154.11 27.66
N GLU A 561 -66.11 154.20 28.99
CA GLU A 561 -65.40 153.29 29.90
C GLU A 561 -65.88 151.84 29.74
N ALA A 562 -67.19 151.62 29.59
CA ALA A 562 -67.75 150.29 29.33
C ALA A 562 -67.39 149.73 27.94
N GLU A 563 -67.36 150.57 26.90
CA GLU A 563 -66.93 150.19 25.55
C GLU A 563 -65.43 149.86 25.52
N ALA A 564 -64.59 150.68 26.17
CA ALA A 564 -63.16 150.42 26.29
C ALA A 564 -62.88 149.12 27.06
N LEU A 565 -63.62 148.85 28.14
CA LEU A 565 -63.54 147.60 28.89
C LEU A 565 -63.96 146.40 28.02
N SER A 566 -65.05 146.53 27.26
CA SER A 566 -65.53 145.49 26.35
C SER A 566 -64.51 145.19 25.24
N GLN A 567 -63.96 146.21 24.58
CA GLN A 567 -62.92 146.05 23.57
C GLN A 567 -61.64 145.45 24.15
N GLN A 568 -61.26 145.81 25.38
CA GLN A 568 -60.12 145.19 26.07
C GLN A 568 -60.38 143.70 26.34
N THR A 569 -61.58 143.33 26.80
CA THR A 569 -61.94 141.92 27.01
C THR A 569 -62.01 141.14 25.70
N LEU A 570 -62.48 141.77 24.62
CA LEU A 570 -62.50 141.15 23.29
C LEU A 570 -61.08 140.93 22.76
N ALA A 571 -60.21 141.93 22.85
CA ALA A 571 -58.81 141.79 22.43
C ALA A 571 -58.06 140.73 23.26
N ALA A 572 -58.35 140.62 24.55
CA ALA A 572 -57.80 139.57 25.41
C ALA A 572 -58.30 138.17 24.99
N ALA A 573 -59.60 138.03 24.71
CA ALA A 573 -60.19 136.78 24.23
C ALA A 573 -59.69 136.40 22.82
N GLU A 574 -59.51 137.37 21.92
CA GLU A 574 -58.93 137.16 20.59
C GLU A 574 -57.46 136.70 20.67
N ALA A 575 -56.68 137.29 21.59
CA ALA A 575 -55.31 136.85 21.86
C ALA A 575 -55.27 135.42 22.43
N GLU A 576 -56.18 135.07 23.34
CA GLU A 576 -56.30 133.72 23.89
C GLU A 576 -56.71 132.69 22.82
N ILE A 577 -57.66 133.03 21.94
CA ILE A 577 -58.03 132.20 20.80
C ILE A 577 -56.84 132.01 19.84
N ALA A 578 -56.04 133.06 19.60
CA ALA A 578 -54.86 132.96 18.76
C ALA A 578 -53.79 132.03 19.37
N ASP A 579 -53.54 132.12 20.68
CA ASP A 579 -52.64 131.23 21.41
C ASP A 579 -53.13 129.78 21.40
N LEU A 580 -54.42 129.54 21.65
CA LEU A 580 -55.02 128.20 21.57
C LEU A 580 -54.94 127.61 20.16
N ARG A 581 -55.15 128.41 19.11
CA ARG A 581 -54.97 127.98 17.72
C ARG A 581 -53.51 127.61 17.44
N GLN A 582 -52.55 128.41 17.90
CA GLN A 582 -51.14 128.10 17.75
C GLN A 582 -50.76 126.80 18.48
N LYS A 583 -51.27 126.59 19.70
CA LYS A 583 -51.07 125.36 20.47
C LYS A 583 -51.71 124.14 19.79
N LEU A 584 -52.91 124.30 19.21
CA LEU A 584 -53.57 123.24 18.45
C LEU A 584 -52.78 122.89 17.18
N GLU A 585 -52.26 123.88 16.46
CA GLU A 585 -51.42 123.61 15.29
C GLU A 585 -50.06 123.01 15.67
N ALA A 586 -49.49 123.38 16.83
CA ALA A 586 -48.31 122.72 17.38
C ALA A 586 -48.59 121.26 17.72
N SER A 587 -49.69 120.97 18.44
CA SER A 587 -50.06 119.60 18.80
C SER A 587 -50.43 118.74 17.59
N LYS A 588 -51.08 119.30 16.56
CA LYS A 588 -51.31 118.61 15.28
C LYS A 588 -50.00 118.23 14.60
N ARG A 589 -49.02 119.13 14.55
CA ARG A 589 -47.69 118.83 13.98
C ARG A 589 -46.98 117.74 14.79
N GLU A 590 -47.06 117.79 16.12
CA GLU A 590 -46.51 116.74 16.99
C GLU A 590 -47.19 115.38 16.75
N ILE A 591 -48.52 115.35 16.62
CA ILE A 591 -49.27 114.12 16.30
C ILE A 591 -48.83 113.56 14.93
N SER A 592 -48.68 114.40 13.91
CA SER A 592 -48.19 113.96 12.60
C SER A 592 -46.76 113.41 12.68
N GLN A 593 -45.86 114.07 13.41
CA GLN A 593 -44.49 113.59 13.62
C GLN A 593 -44.47 112.24 14.34
N LEU A 594 -45.27 112.09 15.40
CA LEU A 594 -45.38 110.82 16.12
C LEU A 594 -46.01 109.71 15.25
N ALA A 595 -46.97 110.04 14.41
CA ALA A 595 -47.56 109.09 13.46
C ALA A 595 -46.53 108.62 12.42
N ASP A 596 -45.71 109.52 11.88
CA ASP A 596 -44.63 109.17 10.96
C ASP A 596 -43.56 108.29 11.62
N VAL A 597 -43.18 108.61 12.88
CA VAL A 597 -42.26 107.78 13.67
C VAL A 597 -42.87 106.40 13.92
N LEU A 598 -44.16 106.31 14.27
CA LEU A 598 -44.85 105.05 14.48
C LEU A 598 -44.89 104.21 13.20
N LYS A 599 -45.15 104.85 12.05
CA LYS A 599 -45.14 104.18 10.74
C LYS A 599 -43.75 103.63 10.41
N SER A 600 -42.70 104.45 10.58
CA SER A 600 -41.32 104.02 10.36
C SER A 600 -40.93 102.86 11.28
N LYS A 601 -41.33 102.90 12.56
CA LYS A 601 -41.10 101.78 13.48
C LYS A 601 -41.89 100.53 13.12
N ASN A 602 -43.08 100.68 12.55
CA ASN A 602 -43.84 99.53 12.06
C ASN A 602 -43.17 98.89 10.83
N GLU A 603 -42.67 99.70 9.89
CA GLU A 603 -41.89 99.21 8.74
C GLU A 603 -40.60 98.49 9.18
N GLU A 604 -39.92 98.98 10.21
CA GLU A 604 -38.75 98.33 10.81
C GLU A 604 -39.12 96.97 11.46
N ASN A 605 -40.25 96.90 12.19
CA ASN A 605 -40.74 95.65 12.77
C ASN A 605 -41.12 94.62 11.70
N GLU A 606 -41.77 95.03 10.61
CA GLU A 606 -42.08 94.13 9.49
C GLU A 606 -40.80 93.59 8.82
N ALA A 607 -39.76 94.42 8.71
CA ALA A 607 -38.45 93.98 8.24
C ALA A 607 -37.80 92.95 9.19
N TYR A 608 -37.85 93.19 10.50
CA TYR A 608 -37.35 92.22 11.50
C TYR A 608 -38.16 90.92 11.49
N LEU A 609 -39.49 90.97 11.34
CA LEU A 609 -40.32 89.78 11.21
C LEU A 609 -39.94 88.98 9.97
N SER A 610 -39.71 89.65 8.84
CA SER A 610 -39.26 89.01 7.60
C SER A 610 -37.88 88.36 7.76
N GLU A 611 -36.95 89.00 8.47
CA GLU A 611 -35.62 88.44 8.76
C GLU A 611 -35.72 87.23 9.71
N ILE A 612 -36.56 87.30 10.75
CA ILE A 612 -36.82 86.19 11.66
C ILE A 612 -37.43 84.99 10.92
N GLU A 613 -38.38 85.23 10.01
CA GLU A 613 -38.96 84.18 9.16
C GLU A 613 -37.91 83.54 8.25
N SER A 614 -37.03 84.35 7.63
CA SER A 614 -35.93 83.87 6.80
C SER A 614 -34.95 83.00 7.60
N ILE A 615 -34.53 83.46 8.78
CA ILE A 615 -33.64 82.71 9.69
C ILE A 615 -34.33 81.42 10.17
N GLY A 616 -35.63 81.47 10.45
CA GLY A 616 -36.43 80.31 10.82
C GLY A 616 -36.42 79.23 9.73
N GLN A 617 -36.63 79.63 8.48
CA GLN A 617 -36.58 78.71 7.34
C GLN A 617 -35.19 78.09 7.15
N GLU A 618 -34.12 78.89 7.22
CA GLU A 618 -32.74 78.39 7.12
C GLU A 618 -32.41 77.41 8.25
N TYR A 619 -32.90 77.67 9.46
CA TYR A 619 -32.74 76.77 10.60
C TYR A 619 -33.49 75.46 10.41
N ASP A 620 -34.73 75.49 9.93
CA ASP A 620 -35.53 74.29 9.66
C ASP A 620 -34.89 73.43 8.55
N ASP A 621 -34.36 74.07 7.50
CA ASP A 621 -33.62 73.40 6.42
C ASP A 621 -32.33 72.75 6.98
N MET A 622 -31.58 73.47 7.81
CA MET A 622 -30.38 72.95 8.48
C MET A 622 -30.72 71.80 9.43
N GLN A 623 -31.83 71.89 10.17
CA GLN A 623 -32.30 70.83 11.06
C GLN A 623 -32.68 69.58 10.26
N THR A 624 -33.34 69.74 9.11
CA THR A 624 -33.67 68.65 8.20
C THR A 624 -32.40 68.00 7.62
N GLN A 625 -31.41 68.80 7.23
CA GLN A 625 -30.11 68.30 6.77
C GLN A 625 -29.39 67.51 7.87
N ASN A 626 -29.39 68.01 9.11
CA ASN A 626 -28.80 67.31 10.26
C ASN A 626 -29.51 65.98 10.54
N GLN A 627 -30.85 65.92 10.46
CA GLN A 627 -31.59 64.67 10.60
C GLN A 627 -31.20 63.66 9.53
N HIS A 628 -31.05 64.10 8.28
CA HIS A 628 -30.60 63.25 7.19
C HIS A 628 -29.16 62.73 7.40
N LEU A 629 -28.24 63.60 7.85
CA LEU A 629 -26.87 63.18 8.18
C LEU A 629 -26.85 62.17 9.34
N LEU A 630 -27.65 62.36 10.38
CA LEU A 630 -27.78 61.40 11.49
C LEU A 630 -28.33 60.07 11.00
N GLN A 631 -29.31 60.08 10.08
CA GLN A 631 -29.83 58.86 9.48
C GLN A 631 -28.77 58.14 8.65
N GLN A 632 -27.96 58.85 7.86
CA GLN A 632 -26.85 58.26 7.11
C GLN A 632 -25.78 57.65 8.03
N ILE A 633 -25.47 58.29 9.15
CA ILE A 633 -24.55 57.74 10.16
C ILE A 633 -25.12 56.45 10.74
N ALA A 634 -26.41 56.43 11.11
CA ALA A 634 -27.08 55.24 11.62
C ALA A 634 -27.08 54.09 10.59
N GLU A 635 -27.39 54.38 9.33
CA GLU A 635 -27.37 53.38 8.24
C GLU A 635 -25.95 52.84 8.00
N ARG A 636 -24.92 53.70 8.08
CA ARG A 636 -23.51 53.28 8.03
C ARG A 636 -23.14 52.40 9.22
N ASP A 637 -23.60 52.74 10.41
CA ASP A 637 -23.33 51.96 11.62
C ASP A 637 -24.01 50.58 11.55
N ASP A 638 -25.24 50.50 11.04
CA ASP A 638 -25.92 49.24 10.76
C ASP A 638 -25.16 48.38 9.74
N TYR A 639 -24.62 49.00 8.69
CA TYR A 639 -23.76 48.30 7.73
C TYR A 639 -22.46 47.81 8.38
N ASN A 640 -21.80 48.64 9.19
CA ASN A 640 -20.60 48.28 9.92
C ASN A 640 -20.87 47.10 10.88
N ILE A 641 -22.00 47.10 11.60
CA ILE A 641 -22.41 45.99 12.48
C ILE A 641 -22.58 44.71 11.65
N LYS A 642 -23.25 44.77 10.50
CA LYS A 642 -23.40 43.61 9.61
C LYS A 642 -22.05 43.07 9.14
N LEU A 643 -21.13 43.94 8.72
CA LEU A 643 -19.79 43.57 8.30
C LEU A 643 -18.99 42.92 9.43
N VAL A 644 -19.08 43.45 10.65
CA VAL A 644 -18.44 42.88 11.84
C VAL A 644 -19.01 41.50 12.16
N LEU A 645 -20.34 41.33 12.09
CA LEU A 645 -21.00 40.04 12.30
C LEU A 645 -20.58 39.01 11.24
N GLU A 646 -20.49 39.39 9.97
CA GLU A 646 -19.96 38.53 8.90
C GLU A 646 -18.49 38.18 9.13
N GLY A 647 -17.67 39.14 9.56
CA GLY A 647 -16.28 38.90 9.93
C GLY A 647 -16.13 37.93 11.12
N VAL A 648 -17.01 38.01 12.11
CA VAL A 648 -17.07 37.05 13.23
C VAL A 648 -17.48 35.67 12.71
N ARG A 649 -18.53 35.57 11.89
CA ARG A 649 -18.97 34.29 11.30
C ARG A 649 -17.87 33.64 10.45
N ALA A 650 -17.17 34.43 9.64
CA ALA A 650 -16.06 33.95 8.82
C ALA A 650 -14.90 33.42 9.70
N ARG A 651 -14.57 34.12 10.80
CA ARG A 651 -13.56 33.64 11.76
C ARG A 651 -14.00 32.35 12.45
N GLN A 652 -15.24 32.27 12.94
CA GLN A 652 -15.79 31.06 13.54
C GLN A 652 -15.76 29.87 12.57
N GLY A 653 -16.14 30.08 11.30
CA GLY A 653 -16.06 29.06 10.27
C GLY A 653 -14.62 28.59 10.01
N ARG A 654 -13.68 29.53 9.90
CA ARG A 654 -12.24 29.22 9.75
C ARG A 654 -11.71 28.41 10.95
N ASP A 655 -12.07 28.80 12.16
CA ASP A 655 -11.59 28.16 13.38
C ASP A 655 -12.19 26.74 13.52
N SER A 656 -13.44 26.53 13.10
CA SER A 656 -14.06 25.19 12.99
C SER A 656 -13.32 24.30 11.98
N ILE A 657 -13.04 24.81 10.77
CA ILE A 657 -12.28 24.07 9.74
C ILE A 657 -10.85 23.77 10.24
N LEU A 658 -10.23 24.69 10.97
CA LEU A 658 -8.91 24.46 11.57
C LEU A 658 -8.96 23.33 12.60
N ALA A 659 -9.99 23.28 13.45
CA ALA A 659 -10.18 22.21 14.41
C ALA A 659 -10.39 20.85 13.72
N GLU A 660 -11.21 20.80 12.67
CA GLU A 660 -11.42 19.61 11.84
C GLU A 660 -10.13 19.15 11.12
N LYS A 661 -9.35 20.11 10.59
CA LYS A 661 -8.04 19.80 10.01
C LYS A 661 -7.12 19.15 11.05
N GLN A 662 -7.09 19.68 12.28
CA GLN A 662 -6.28 19.12 13.35
C GLN A 662 -6.76 17.72 13.78
N THR A 663 -8.07 17.44 13.77
CA THR A 663 -8.59 16.09 14.06
C THR A 663 -8.19 15.12 12.95
N LEU A 664 -8.36 15.50 11.68
CA LEU A 664 -7.96 14.66 10.54
C LEU A 664 -6.46 14.38 10.53
N VAL A 665 -5.61 15.37 10.86
CA VAL A 665 -4.16 15.16 10.99
C VAL A 665 -3.85 14.13 12.08
N ARG A 666 -4.53 14.18 13.23
CA ARG A 666 -4.38 13.19 14.31
C ARG A 666 -4.82 11.79 13.88
N GLU A 667 -5.92 11.69 13.12
CA GLU A 667 -6.39 10.41 12.56
C GLU A 667 -5.39 9.82 11.56
N ILE A 668 -4.82 10.65 10.66
CA ILE A 668 -3.78 10.23 9.72
C ILE A 668 -2.53 9.76 10.46
N GLN A 669 -2.10 10.46 11.52
CA GLN A 669 -0.96 10.04 12.34
C GLN A 669 -1.21 8.67 13.00
N LEU A 670 -2.41 8.43 13.52
CA LEU A 670 -2.80 7.13 14.09
C LEU A 670 -2.84 6.03 13.02
N ALA A 671 -3.37 6.33 11.84
CA ALA A 671 -3.39 5.41 10.71
C ALA A 671 -1.96 5.06 10.25
N ASN A 672 -1.07 6.05 10.13
CA ASN A 672 0.33 5.85 9.78
C ASN A 672 1.06 4.97 10.81
N ALA A 673 0.88 5.22 12.12
CA ALA A 673 1.44 4.37 13.16
C ALA A 673 0.95 2.90 13.05
N SER A 674 -0.30 2.71 12.64
CA SER A 674 -0.87 1.38 12.39
C SER A 674 -0.28 0.71 11.14
N VAL A 675 -0.07 1.48 10.06
CA VAL A 675 0.61 1.02 8.84
C VAL A 675 2.05 0.63 9.14
N ASP A 676 2.79 1.44 9.89
CA ASP A 676 4.17 1.14 10.29
C ASP A 676 4.25 -0.16 11.10
N PHE A 677 3.30 -0.36 12.01
CA PHE A 677 3.19 -1.61 12.77
C PHE A 677 2.89 -2.82 11.87
N LEU A 678 2.00 -2.67 10.89
CA LEU A 678 1.72 -3.73 9.91
C LEU A 678 2.92 -4.01 9.02
N ASN A 679 3.65 -2.99 8.57
CA ASN A 679 4.89 -3.15 7.81
C ASN A 679 5.95 -3.91 8.60
N MET A 680 6.14 -3.60 9.89
CA MET A 680 7.02 -4.39 10.77
C MET A 680 6.59 -5.86 10.89
N LYS A 681 5.28 -6.15 10.86
CA LYS A 681 4.78 -7.53 10.83
C LYS A 681 5.05 -8.22 9.50
N VAL A 682 4.87 -7.51 8.38
CA VAL A 682 5.17 -8.03 7.04
C VAL A 682 6.64 -8.42 6.95
N VAL A 683 7.56 -7.52 7.31
CA VAL A 683 9.01 -7.81 7.29
C VAL A 683 9.35 -9.03 8.13
N ARG A 684 8.80 -9.16 9.35
CA ARG A 684 9.02 -10.35 10.19
C ARG A 684 8.50 -11.64 9.55
N VAL A 685 7.34 -11.58 8.88
CA VAL A 685 6.77 -12.75 8.19
C VAL A 685 7.61 -13.10 6.96
N GLU A 686 8.12 -12.11 6.23
CA GLU A 686 9.05 -12.30 5.11
C GLU A 686 10.36 -12.95 5.58
N ASP A 687 10.95 -12.49 6.69
CA ASP A 687 12.13 -13.11 7.28
C ASP A 687 11.87 -14.57 7.69
N GLN A 688 10.73 -14.83 8.33
CA GLN A 688 10.32 -16.20 8.68
C GLN A 688 10.12 -17.09 7.44
N LEU A 689 9.53 -16.54 6.38
CA LEU A 689 9.35 -17.23 5.12
C LEU A 689 10.70 -17.54 4.48
N ASN A 690 11.63 -16.59 4.44
CA ASN A 690 12.98 -16.77 3.91
C ASN A 690 13.70 -17.90 4.65
N ILE A 691 13.69 -17.91 5.99
CA ILE A 691 14.26 -18.98 6.82
C ILE A 691 13.60 -20.34 6.51
N CYS A 692 12.28 -20.39 6.36
CA CYS A 692 11.58 -21.62 5.98
C CYS A 692 11.97 -22.09 4.58
N THR A 693 12.14 -21.16 3.63
CA THR A 693 12.51 -21.45 2.25
C THR A 693 13.93 -22.03 2.18
N GLU A 694 14.87 -21.44 2.91
CA GLU A 694 16.24 -21.96 3.06
C GLU A 694 16.26 -23.37 3.67
N LYS A 695 15.44 -23.61 4.70
CA LYS A 695 15.29 -24.95 5.30
C LYS A 695 14.74 -25.97 4.30
N VAL A 696 13.73 -25.59 3.51
CA VAL A 696 13.15 -26.47 2.47
C VAL A 696 14.18 -26.78 1.39
N GLN A 697 14.96 -25.78 0.96
CA GLN A 697 16.03 -25.97 -0.01
C GLN A 697 17.09 -26.95 0.52
N LYS A 698 17.55 -26.75 1.76
CA LYS A 698 18.51 -27.66 2.39
C LYS A 698 17.98 -29.09 2.51
N LEU A 699 16.72 -29.27 2.91
CA LEU A 699 16.07 -30.59 2.95
C LEU A 699 15.93 -31.22 1.56
N ALA A 700 15.74 -30.41 0.52
CA ALA A 700 15.69 -30.90 -0.86
C ALA A 700 17.08 -31.36 -1.34
N GLU A 701 18.15 -30.62 -0.99
CA GLU A 701 19.54 -31.00 -1.25
C GLU A 701 19.91 -32.30 -0.51
N ASP A 702 19.59 -32.40 0.79
CA ASP A 702 19.80 -33.61 1.60
C ASP A 702 19.04 -34.82 1.02
N ARG A 703 17.79 -34.61 0.55
CA ARG A 703 16.99 -35.66 -0.10
C ARG A 703 17.61 -36.10 -1.42
N LEU A 704 18.12 -35.18 -2.23
CA LEU A 704 18.81 -35.51 -3.48
C LEU A 704 20.09 -36.32 -3.20
N GLN A 705 20.88 -35.89 -2.22
CA GLN A 705 22.09 -36.60 -1.80
C GLN A 705 21.76 -38.00 -1.26
N GLY A 706 20.70 -38.12 -0.46
CA GLY A 706 20.19 -39.40 0.04
C GLY A 706 19.68 -40.32 -1.08
N SER A 707 18.95 -39.78 -2.07
CA SER A 707 18.48 -40.52 -3.24
C SER A 707 19.66 -41.05 -4.07
N ASN A 708 20.68 -40.23 -4.30
CA ASN A 708 21.90 -40.64 -5.00
C ASN A 708 22.65 -41.74 -4.26
N ALA A 709 22.75 -41.65 -2.93
CA ALA A 709 23.33 -42.69 -2.10
C ALA A 709 22.54 -44.00 -2.19
N LEU A 710 21.20 -43.92 -2.12
CA LEU A 710 20.31 -45.08 -2.26
C LEU A 710 20.49 -45.75 -3.62
N ASP A 711 20.45 -45.00 -4.72
CA ASP A 711 20.67 -45.51 -6.08
C ASP A 711 22.02 -46.23 -6.20
N ASN A 712 23.07 -45.66 -5.62
CA ASN A 712 24.39 -46.30 -5.59
C ASN A 712 24.38 -47.61 -4.78
N THR A 713 23.71 -47.64 -3.61
CA THR A 713 23.56 -48.89 -2.86
C THR A 713 22.73 -49.93 -3.59
N GLN A 714 21.68 -49.52 -4.32
CA GLN A 714 20.81 -50.39 -5.10
C GLN A 714 21.55 -51.00 -6.31
N LYS A 715 22.40 -50.21 -6.98
CA LYS A 715 23.31 -50.71 -8.03
C LYS A 715 24.24 -51.78 -7.47
N ARG A 716 24.94 -51.49 -6.37
CA ARG A 716 25.83 -52.46 -5.69
C ARG A 716 25.09 -53.73 -5.27
N LEU A 717 23.88 -53.59 -4.72
CA LEU A 717 23.06 -54.73 -4.32
C LEU A 717 22.61 -55.58 -5.51
N SER A 718 22.30 -54.95 -6.64
CA SER A 718 21.98 -55.66 -7.89
C SER A 718 23.19 -56.43 -8.42
N ASP A 719 24.40 -55.88 -8.31
CA ASP A 719 25.63 -56.58 -8.71
C ASP A 719 25.94 -57.76 -7.78
N VAL A 720 25.77 -57.60 -6.46
CA VAL A 720 25.89 -58.70 -5.49
C VAL A 720 24.83 -59.78 -5.76
N ARG A 721 23.59 -59.41 -6.12
CA ARG A 721 22.54 -60.38 -6.49
C ARG A 721 22.92 -61.16 -7.75
N LYS A 722 23.47 -60.50 -8.78
CA LYS A 722 23.97 -61.19 -9.99
C LYS A 722 25.07 -62.19 -9.64
N LEU A 723 26.05 -61.78 -8.83
CA LEU A 723 27.13 -62.65 -8.36
C LEU A 723 26.58 -63.84 -7.53
N SER A 724 25.63 -63.58 -6.62
CA SER A 724 24.98 -64.63 -5.83
C SER A 724 24.20 -65.61 -6.70
N HIS A 725 23.54 -65.13 -7.76
CA HIS A 725 22.85 -65.99 -8.72
C HIS A 725 23.83 -66.87 -9.50
N GLN A 726 24.92 -66.29 -10.02
CA GLN A 726 25.98 -67.05 -10.69
C GLN A 726 26.58 -68.14 -9.78
N ILE A 727 26.84 -67.82 -8.51
CA ILE A 727 27.33 -68.79 -7.53
C ILE A 727 26.29 -69.90 -7.32
N ARG A 728 25.01 -69.57 -7.25
CA ARG A 728 23.92 -70.55 -7.09
C ARG A 728 23.79 -71.47 -8.30
N GLU A 729 23.83 -70.93 -9.51
CA GLU A 729 23.83 -71.73 -10.76
C GLU A 729 25.02 -72.69 -10.76
N SER A 730 26.23 -72.22 -10.39
CA SER A 730 27.41 -73.08 -10.27
C SER A 730 27.25 -74.17 -9.20
N LEU A 731 26.58 -73.85 -8.08
CA LEU A 731 26.30 -74.81 -7.02
C LEU A 731 25.28 -75.86 -7.47
N GLU A 732 24.21 -75.46 -8.17
CA GLU A 732 23.21 -76.38 -8.74
C GLU A 732 23.85 -77.29 -9.80
N GLU A 733 24.74 -76.76 -10.64
CA GLU A 733 25.49 -77.56 -11.61
C GLU A 733 26.39 -78.59 -10.90
N LEU A 734 27.08 -78.19 -9.83
CA LEU A 734 27.86 -79.09 -9.00
C LEU A 734 26.97 -80.13 -8.29
N GLN A 735 25.80 -79.73 -7.80
CA GLN A 735 24.84 -80.63 -7.16
C GLN A 735 24.33 -81.68 -8.15
N LEU A 736 24.01 -81.28 -9.38
CA LEU A 736 23.62 -82.21 -10.46
C LEU A 736 24.75 -83.16 -10.85
N LYS A 737 26.02 -82.73 -10.79
CA LYS A 737 27.18 -83.62 -10.98
C LYS A 737 27.27 -84.63 -9.84
N VAL A 738 27.07 -84.18 -8.59
CA VAL A 738 27.03 -85.05 -7.41
C VAL A 738 25.88 -86.05 -7.51
N ASP A 739 24.67 -85.62 -7.85
CA ASP A 739 23.50 -86.51 -7.99
C ASP A 739 23.70 -87.54 -9.11
N ARG A 740 24.28 -87.14 -10.26
CA ARG A 740 24.70 -88.08 -11.31
C ARG A 740 25.72 -89.09 -10.79
N SER A 741 26.75 -88.65 -10.07
CA SER A 741 27.74 -89.55 -9.48
C SER A 741 27.15 -90.49 -8.42
N ARG A 742 26.13 -90.03 -7.67
CA ARG A 742 25.37 -90.87 -6.73
C ARG A 742 24.51 -91.89 -7.46
N GLY A 743 23.88 -91.52 -8.57
CA GLY A 743 23.14 -92.42 -9.44
C GLY A 743 24.02 -93.54 -9.97
N THR A 744 25.17 -93.19 -10.56
CA THR A 744 26.15 -94.16 -11.06
C THR A 744 26.70 -95.05 -9.94
N ALA A 745 26.93 -94.49 -8.74
CA ALA A 745 27.35 -95.29 -7.58
C ALA A 745 26.27 -96.28 -7.14
N GLY A 746 24.98 -95.90 -7.21
CA GLY A 746 23.86 -96.79 -6.96
C GLY A 746 23.76 -97.92 -7.98
N GLU A 747 23.94 -97.63 -9.27
CA GLU A 747 23.98 -98.63 -10.34
C GLU A 747 25.12 -99.63 -10.15
N LEU A 748 26.33 -99.14 -9.84
CA LEU A 748 27.49 -99.98 -9.53
C LEU A 748 27.25 -100.85 -8.30
N GLN A 749 26.51 -100.35 -7.30
CA GLN A 749 26.16 -101.14 -6.12
C GLN A 749 25.16 -102.25 -6.43
N VAL A 750 24.18 -102.00 -7.32
CA VAL A 750 23.27 -103.04 -7.81
C VAL A 750 24.02 -104.10 -8.62
N GLU A 751 24.95 -103.69 -9.48
CA GLU A 751 25.76 -104.63 -10.27
C GLU A 751 26.68 -105.47 -9.38
N LEU A 752 27.27 -104.86 -8.33
CA LEU A 752 28.06 -105.59 -7.33
C LEU A 752 27.23 -106.64 -6.58
N GLU A 753 25.97 -106.33 -6.24
CA GLU A 753 25.06 -107.30 -5.61
C GLU A 753 24.69 -108.45 -6.57
N ARG A 754 24.50 -108.16 -7.86
CA ARG A 754 24.28 -109.16 -8.90
C ARG A 754 25.50 -110.08 -9.05
N GLU A 755 26.70 -109.52 -9.10
CA GLU A 755 27.94 -110.29 -9.20
C GLU A 755 28.21 -111.13 -7.95
N ARG A 756 27.90 -110.60 -6.76
CA ARG A 756 27.95 -111.40 -5.51
C ARG A 756 26.99 -112.58 -5.55
N PHE A 757 25.80 -112.40 -6.13
CA PHE A 757 24.83 -113.48 -6.32
C PHE A 757 25.32 -114.51 -7.34
N ASN A 758 25.84 -114.07 -8.49
CA ASN A 758 26.44 -114.94 -9.51
C ASN A 758 27.61 -115.75 -8.95
N LYS A 759 28.50 -115.11 -8.18
CA LYS A 759 29.60 -115.77 -7.49
C LYS A 759 29.11 -116.86 -6.53
N LYS A 760 28.09 -116.59 -5.70
CA LYS A 760 27.50 -117.62 -4.82
C LYS A 760 26.94 -118.79 -5.62
N ARG A 761 26.25 -118.54 -6.73
CA ARG A 761 25.79 -119.59 -7.65
C ARG A 761 26.93 -120.43 -8.20
N LEU A 762 28.01 -119.80 -8.66
CA LEU A 762 29.19 -120.49 -9.17
C LEU A 762 29.90 -121.30 -8.08
N GLU A 763 30.01 -120.76 -6.85
CA GLU A 763 30.56 -121.48 -5.70
C GLU A 763 29.71 -122.72 -5.35
N GLU A 764 28.38 -122.62 -5.40
CA GLU A 764 27.45 -123.75 -5.24
C GLU A 764 27.61 -124.80 -6.34
N GLU A 765 27.73 -124.38 -7.61
CA GLU A 765 27.97 -125.28 -8.76
C GLU A 765 29.33 -125.99 -8.65
N LEU A 766 30.38 -125.29 -8.19
CA LEU A 766 31.73 -125.83 -8.00
C LEU A 766 31.78 -126.87 -6.86
N GLU A 767 31.02 -126.65 -5.79
CA GLU A 767 30.88 -127.62 -4.69
C GLU A 767 30.14 -128.89 -5.13
N VAL A 768 29.17 -128.79 -6.04
CA VAL A 768 28.52 -129.95 -6.67
C VAL A 768 29.52 -130.75 -7.51
N VAL A 769 30.39 -130.08 -8.28
CA VAL A 769 31.42 -130.74 -9.09
C VAL A 769 32.51 -131.38 -8.22
N ARG A 770 32.93 -130.74 -7.13
CA ARG A 770 33.88 -131.33 -6.16
C ARG A 770 33.34 -132.62 -5.55
N ARG A 771 32.06 -132.65 -5.15
CA ARG A 771 31.41 -133.87 -4.65
C ARG A 771 31.36 -134.99 -5.71
N LYS A 772 31.18 -134.66 -6.99
CA LYS A 772 31.26 -135.63 -8.10
C LYS A 772 32.69 -136.16 -8.32
N ALA A 773 33.72 -135.33 -8.20
CA ALA A 773 35.12 -135.73 -8.36
C ALA A 773 35.59 -136.69 -7.26
N ILE A 774 35.20 -136.44 -6.00
CA ILE A 774 35.52 -137.33 -4.86
C ILE A 774 34.84 -138.70 -5.03
N HIS A 775 33.64 -138.75 -5.63
CA HIS A 775 32.94 -140.00 -5.92
C HIS A 775 33.66 -140.85 -6.99
N LEU A 776 34.25 -140.22 -8.01
CA LEU A 776 34.99 -140.91 -9.09
C LEU A 776 36.35 -141.46 -8.64
N GLN A 777 37.00 -140.86 -7.64
CA GLN A 777 38.26 -141.38 -7.08
C GLN A 777 38.06 -142.62 -6.17
N ALA A 778 36.83 -142.94 -5.76
CA ALA A 778 36.54 -144.05 -4.85
C ALA A 778 36.16 -145.38 -5.55
N GLN A 779 36.20 -145.49 -6.88
CA GLN A 779 35.86 -146.70 -7.63
C GLN A 779 37.02 -147.30 -8.47
N LYS A 780 37.71 -148.28 -7.84
CA LYS A 780 38.34 -149.55 -8.34
C LYS A 780 39.39 -149.58 -9.46
N VAL A 781 40.44 -150.40 -9.26
CA VAL A 781 41.14 -151.16 -10.33
C VAL A 781 41.58 -152.57 -9.87
N THR A 782 41.15 -153.59 -10.62
CA THR A 782 41.63 -155.00 -10.68
C THR A 782 41.59 -155.43 -12.17
N PRO A 783 42.08 -156.60 -12.62
CA PRO A 783 43.33 -157.33 -12.40
C PRO A 783 43.90 -157.83 -13.76
N VAL A 784 44.57 -156.97 -14.55
CA VAL A 784 45.14 -157.34 -15.88
C VAL A 784 46.65 -157.06 -15.97
N VAL A 785 47.17 -156.17 -15.14
CA VAL A 785 48.56 -155.70 -15.24
C VAL A 785 49.57 -156.69 -14.62
N GLU A 786 49.17 -157.50 -13.64
CA GLU A 786 50.09 -158.45 -12.98
C GLU A 786 50.45 -159.68 -13.85
N LYS A 787 49.56 -160.15 -14.73
CA LYS A 787 49.83 -161.32 -15.59
C LYS A 787 50.88 -161.08 -16.68
N LEU A 788 51.04 -159.84 -17.15
CA LEU A 788 52.03 -159.50 -18.20
C LEU A 788 53.47 -159.41 -17.68
N GLN A 789 53.67 -159.21 -16.38
CA GLN A 789 55.01 -159.12 -15.78
C GLN A 789 55.63 -160.49 -15.45
N GLU A 790 54.82 -161.54 -15.34
CA GLU A 790 55.29 -162.88 -14.97
C GLU A 790 55.77 -163.70 -16.19
N GLU A 791 55.12 -163.54 -17.35
CA GLU A 791 55.52 -164.19 -18.60
C GLU A 791 56.86 -163.64 -19.15
N LEU A 792 57.17 -162.36 -18.92
CA LEU A 792 58.45 -161.75 -19.33
C LEU A 792 59.66 -162.26 -18.53
N ARG A 793 59.46 -162.79 -17.31
CA ARG A 793 60.55 -163.40 -16.52
C ARG A 793 60.95 -164.77 -17.06
N GLY A 794 59.99 -165.60 -17.46
CA GLY A 794 60.26 -166.97 -17.94
C GLY A 794 61.12 -167.04 -19.21
N TYR A 795 60.93 -166.11 -20.16
CA TYR A 795 61.68 -166.11 -21.42
C TYR A 795 63.16 -165.66 -21.29
N ARG A 796 63.52 -164.91 -20.23
CA ARG A 796 64.91 -164.46 -20.01
C ARG A 796 65.81 -165.54 -19.41
N GLU A 797 65.27 -166.58 -18.78
CA GLU A 797 66.04 -167.63 -18.12
C GLU A 797 66.65 -168.64 -19.11
N ILE A 798 65.99 -168.90 -20.25
CA ILE A 798 66.38 -169.94 -21.23
C ILE A 798 67.62 -169.56 -22.06
N LEU A 799 67.87 -168.25 -22.21
CA LEU A 799 68.94 -167.71 -23.05
C LEU A 799 70.33 -167.71 -22.38
N LYS A 800 70.43 -168.08 -21.09
CA LYS A 800 71.69 -168.08 -20.33
C LYS A 800 72.52 -169.35 -20.56
N CYS A 801 73.85 -169.21 -20.58
CA CYS A 801 74.84 -170.27 -20.79
C CYS A 801 74.78 -171.31 -19.67
N SER A 802 74.76 -172.59 -20.00
CA SER A 802 74.58 -173.66 -19.01
C SER A 802 75.78 -173.86 -18.07
N ILE A 803 76.96 -173.35 -18.42
CA ILE A 803 78.18 -173.48 -17.61
C ILE A 803 78.24 -172.41 -16.52
N CYS A 804 77.95 -171.15 -16.85
CA CYS A 804 78.01 -170.04 -15.89
C CYS A 804 76.63 -169.52 -15.43
N ARG A 805 75.54 -169.89 -16.10
CA ARG A 805 74.13 -169.49 -15.84
C ARG A 805 73.85 -167.98 -15.77
N ASP A 806 74.78 -167.18 -16.25
CA ASP A 806 74.71 -165.73 -16.14
C ASP A 806 74.76 -165.07 -17.52
N ARG A 807 75.80 -165.40 -18.30
CA ARG A 807 76.00 -164.83 -19.64
C ARG A 807 75.14 -165.53 -20.70
N PRO A 808 74.64 -164.82 -21.71
CA PRO A 808 73.91 -165.44 -22.81
C PRO A 808 74.79 -166.43 -23.58
N LYS A 809 74.17 -167.39 -24.25
CA LYS A 809 74.87 -168.28 -25.20
C LYS A 809 75.35 -167.42 -26.38
N GLU A 810 76.58 -167.63 -26.87
CA GLU A 810 77.19 -166.77 -27.91
C GLU A 810 77.97 -167.58 -28.95
N VAL A 811 78.38 -168.81 -28.64
CA VAL A 811 79.15 -169.67 -29.53
C VAL A 811 78.57 -171.07 -29.56
N VAL A 812 78.73 -171.75 -30.70
CA VAL A 812 78.36 -173.14 -30.91
C VAL A 812 79.58 -173.95 -31.30
N ILE A 813 79.70 -175.15 -30.74
CA ILE A 813 80.69 -176.13 -31.19
C ILE A 813 80.07 -176.92 -32.35
N THR A 814 80.50 -176.68 -33.58
CA THR A 814 79.89 -177.21 -34.81
C THR A 814 79.93 -178.73 -34.93
N LYS A 815 80.82 -179.41 -34.19
CA LYS A 815 80.89 -180.88 -34.13
C LYS A 815 79.69 -181.51 -33.42
N CYS A 816 79.09 -180.83 -32.44
CA CYS A 816 77.99 -181.37 -31.62
C CYS A 816 76.82 -180.40 -31.41
N TYR A 817 76.88 -179.23 -32.04
CA TYR A 817 75.87 -178.17 -32.04
C TYR A 817 75.39 -177.66 -30.66
N HIS A 818 76.19 -177.84 -29.60
CA HIS A 818 75.88 -177.31 -28.28
C HIS A 818 76.35 -175.86 -28.13
N LEU A 819 75.49 -175.00 -27.58
CA LEU A 819 75.73 -173.56 -27.43
C LEU A 819 76.11 -173.15 -26.00
N PHE A 820 77.14 -172.31 -25.90
CA PHE A 820 77.68 -171.76 -24.65
C PHE A 820 78.11 -170.31 -24.86
N CYS A 821 78.50 -169.58 -23.80
CA CYS A 821 79.13 -168.27 -23.97
C CYS A 821 80.57 -168.44 -24.46
N ASN A 822 81.07 -167.46 -25.22
CA ASN A 822 82.38 -167.53 -25.86
C ASN A 822 83.49 -167.72 -24.82
N THR A 823 83.41 -166.98 -23.70
CA THR A 823 84.41 -166.99 -22.63
C THR A 823 84.60 -168.39 -22.02
N CYS A 824 83.52 -169.15 -21.83
CA CYS A 824 83.61 -170.49 -21.24
C CYS A 824 84.29 -171.48 -22.19
N ILE A 825 84.05 -171.40 -23.50
CA ILE A 825 84.66 -172.30 -24.48
C ILE A 825 86.11 -171.89 -24.80
N GLN A 826 86.43 -170.60 -24.83
CA GLN A 826 87.81 -170.14 -24.99
C GLN A 826 88.70 -170.63 -23.84
N ASN A 827 88.26 -170.51 -22.58
CA ASN A 827 89.01 -171.03 -21.43
C ASN A 827 89.27 -172.53 -21.51
N LEU A 828 88.32 -173.33 -22.00
CA LEU A 828 88.49 -174.77 -22.21
C LEU A 828 89.47 -175.10 -23.35
N THR A 829 89.49 -174.26 -24.38
CA THR A 829 90.39 -174.43 -25.53
C THR A 829 91.83 -174.07 -25.15
N GLU A 830 92.02 -173.03 -24.34
CA GLU A 830 93.31 -172.59 -23.80
C GLU A 830 93.90 -173.59 -22.80
N THR A 831 93.07 -174.19 -21.96
CA THR A 831 93.48 -175.25 -21.00
C THR A 831 93.73 -176.61 -21.64
N ARG A 832 93.75 -176.69 -22.99
CA ARG A 832 94.01 -177.89 -23.81
C ARG A 832 93.06 -179.08 -23.58
N HIS A 833 91.98 -178.92 -22.82
CA HIS A 833 90.94 -179.92 -22.61
C HIS A 833 89.89 -179.82 -23.71
N ARG A 834 90.29 -180.17 -24.94
CA ARG A 834 89.50 -180.03 -26.17
C ARG A 834 88.38 -181.06 -26.29
N LYS A 835 87.47 -181.13 -25.31
CA LYS A 835 86.25 -181.96 -25.29
C LYS A 835 85.05 -181.13 -24.84
N CYS A 836 83.91 -181.27 -25.50
CA CYS A 836 82.70 -180.49 -25.22
C CYS A 836 82.16 -180.78 -23.81
N PRO A 837 81.85 -179.77 -22.97
CA PRO A 837 81.37 -179.99 -21.60
C PRO A 837 80.05 -180.73 -21.49
N SER A 838 79.17 -180.60 -22.49
CA SER A 838 77.86 -181.27 -22.46
C SER A 838 77.88 -182.69 -22.97
N CYS A 839 78.80 -183.07 -23.85
CA CYS A 839 78.77 -184.41 -24.47
C CYS A 839 80.14 -185.10 -24.63
N GLY A 840 81.23 -184.47 -24.22
CA GLY A 840 82.59 -185.03 -24.25
C GLY A 840 83.23 -185.14 -25.63
N ALA A 841 82.54 -184.75 -26.71
CA ALA A 841 83.05 -184.82 -28.07
C ALA A 841 84.25 -183.88 -28.26
N SER A 842 85.34 -184.40 -28.82
CA SER A 842 86.56 -183.61 -29.03
C SER A 842 86.41 -182.59 -30.16
N PHE A 843 86.83 -181.34 -29.94
CA PHE A 843 86.68 -180.25 -30.91
C PHE A 843 87.94 -179.39 -31.01
N GLY A 844 88.27 -178.91 -32.21
CA GLY A 844 89.38 -178.00 -32.46
C GLY A 844 88.96 -176.52 -32.43
N PRO A 845 89.93 -175.58 -32.47
CA PRO A 845 89.62 -174.14 -32.51
C PRO A 845 88.75 -173.75 -33.72
N ASN A 846 88.92 -174.43 -34.86
CA ASN A 846 88.14 -174.18 -36.08
C ASN A 846 86.69 -174.71 -35.99
N ASP A 847 86.38 -175.51 -34.97
CA ASP A 847 85.04 -176.08 -34.74
C ASP A 847 84.18 -175.20 -33.82
N VAL A 848 84.67 -174.06 -33.32
CA VAL A 848 83.89 -173.12 -32.51
C VAL A 848 83.50 -171.92 -33.38
N LYS A 849 82.19 -171.70 -33.56
CA LYS A 849 81.69 -170.56 -34.35
C LYS A 849 80.74 -169.69 -33.52
N PRO A 850 80.79 -168.35 -33.67
CA PRO A 850 79.86 -167.46 -33.01
C PRO A 850 78.45 -167.64 -33.58
N VAL A 851 77.45 -167.48 -32.71
CA VAL A 851 76.03 -167.49 -33.03
C VAL A 851 75.49 -166.11 -32.67
N TYR A 852 74.91 -165.44 -33.67
CA TYR A 852 74.21 -164.17 -33.48
C TYR A 852 72.71 -164.46 -33.42
N PHE A 853 72.04 -163.93 -32.40
CA PHE A 853 70.61 -164.09 -32.15
C PHE A 853 69.80 -162.94 -32.76
#